data_AF-A0A0C3DTZ5-F1
#
_entry.id   AF-A0A0C3DTZ5-F1
#
_cell.length_a   1.000
_cell.length_b   1.000
_cell.length_c   1.000
_cell.angle_alpha   90.00
_cell.angle_beta   90.00
_cell.angle_gamma   90.00
#
_symmetry.space_group_name_H-M   'P 1'
#
loop_
_entity.id
_entity.type
_entity.pdbx_description
1 polymer ?
#
loop_
_entity_poly.entity_id
_entity_poly.type
_entity_poly.pdbx_seq_one_letter_code
_entity_poly.pdbx_strand_id
1 'polypeptide(L)'
;MRGAAFLASLNADISKQSALVVDIGGTTTDIGMRSGLPRQAAAHHNLCGVSLNFSMPHVTSIGLGGGSLVRRDSLTHKVTVGPIQLVMRSPLRHWSLADPPDSTRVASMDLSLVKGMQRAIKVMLQNTLDVMKIFPENVPIYLVGGGSILAPDELDGVSRVHRFPHRNVANAVGAAIAQISGIVDSFEDTTSLPITEVRKAVEARAMECAISAGAEPHTVTIVESEAIPIAYTTGRCRFYVKAAGEWSGHSISIPRKATVIPVQLRAWKWTSHPKHHSTSFRPALSPLLHMWFLSETDLKWIADACYILGCGGGGSPPHAFLELGEMVRNGSIIRVVDLSSVPQDAMIGWGGGMGSPEVTSERLLGNEYNEACAELWAFVGIAKPDVLCALEIGGANRMINICSSSWCYRYINIYRPDDRSREQELQYIHRRRGSHVLCLDIMRSTPYHITPQLSQTTPSVFDESGRGLNLLPCALYSGDGNIMRMTKAKRETYIDSSLRAACVEMGTHVGLATRPFRAQDLQPMMITNTSKIGHVGHIIVDAVGGGSAKVPFAGKITDVRRQLYKGHTIGEVVITALPPDEDYPPPGSMDEFTGKIIIPFKNENLYAEHTSEQGQKTAYAQTGSALGTQEYKYSLRVVVIGIVGAPQWTSTPRGMEVGGPSAFGYVSRFAFESFLHMSMRVACFLQRFHEIPYVPLGMYAEPKSVVKEYTRQI
;
A
#
# COMPACT_ATOMS: atom_id res chain seq x y z
N MET A 1 8.56 -18.12 -19.34
CA MET A 1 7.34 -18.91 -18.98
C MET A 1 6.75 -19.72 -20.14
N ARG A 2 6.27 -19.12 -21.24
CA ARG A 2 5.62 -19.87 -22.35
C ARG A 2 6.55 -20.86 -23.06
N GLY A 3 7.79 -20.51 -23.34
CA GLY A 3 8.69 -21.47 -23.97
C GLY A 3 9.11 -22.59 -23.02
N ALA A 4 9.26 -22.33 -21.71
CA ALA A 4 9.46 -23.39 -20.71
C ALA A 4 8.30 -24.39 -20.69
N ALA A 5 7.07 -23.89 -20.79
CA ALA A 5 5.87 -24.72 -20.92
C ALA A 5 5.87 -25.60 -22.18
N PHE A 6 6.21 -25.01 -23.32
CA PHE A 6 6.28 -25.74 -24.58
C PHE A 6 7.35 -26.83 -24.54
N LEU A 7 8.55 -26.51 -24.06
CA LEU A 7 9.63 -27.48 -23.87
C LEU A 7 9.24 -28.59 -22.90
N ALA A 8 8.52 -28.26 -21.82
CA ALA A 8 7.98 -29.25 -20.90
C ALA A 8 6.93 -30.15 -21.58
N SER A 9 6.10 -29.60 -22.48
CA SER A 9 5.06 -30.36 -23.18
C SER A 9 5.60 -31.39 -24.18
N LEU A 10 6.83 -31.20 -24.68
CA LEU A 10 7.53 -32.20 -25.50
C LEU A 10 7.84 -33.48 -24.70
N ASN A 11 7.80 -33.41 -23.37
CA ASN A 11 7.85 -34.56 -22.48
C ASN A 11 6.43 -34.85 -21.98
N ALA A 12 5.78 -35.85 -22.58
CA ALA A 12 4.34 -36.14 -22.44
C ALA A 12 3.81 -36.12 -20.98
N ASP A 13 4.63 -36.55 -20.00
CA ASP A 13 4.26 -36.64 -18.58
C ASP A 13 4.11 -35.28 -17.86
N ILE A 14 4.62 -34.17 -18.42
CA ILE A 14 4.78 -32.90 -17.69
C ILE A 14 3.80 -31.80 -18.21
N SER A 15 3.14 -32.05 -19.34
CA SER A 15 2.44 -31.02 -20.15
C SER A 15 1.31 -30.24 -19.45
N LYS A 16 0.64 -30.82 -18.45
CA LYS A 16 -0.58 -30.26 -17.81
C LYS A 16 -0.40 -29.77 -16.37
N GLN A 17 0.80 -29.86 -15.80
CA GLN A 17 1.01 -29.50 -14.39
C GLN A 17 1.19 -27.98 -14.21
N SER A 18 0.52 -27.41 -13.21
CA SER A 18 0.82 -26.06 -12.73
C SER A 18 2.23 -26.05 -12.14
N ALA A 19 3.06 -25.08 -12.54
CA ALA A 19 4.47 -25.05 -12.18
C ALA A 19 5.01 -23.62 -12.05
N LEU A 20 6.02 -23.46 -11.21
CA LEU A 20 6.84 -22.25 -11.15
C LEU A 20 7.94 -22.34 -12.20
N VAL A 21 8.07 -21.34 -13.06
CA VAL A 21 9.17 -21.24 -14.02
C VAL A 21 10.25 -20.38 -13.39
N VAL A 22 11.45 -20.95 -13.25
CA VAL A 22 12.63 -20.28 -12.70
C VAL A 22 13.63 -20.11 -13.84
N ASP A 23 13.80 -18.89 -14.32
CA ASP A 23 14.77 -18.54 -15.36
C ASP A 23 16.00 -17.92 -14.72
N ILE A 24 17.12 -18.64 -14.71
CA ILE A 24 18.39 -18.14 -14.18
C ILE A 24 19.26 -17.71 -15.36
N GLY A 25 19.50 -16.41 -15.47
CA GLY A 25 20.36 -15.81 -16.48
C GLY A 25 21.79 -15.60 -16.00
N GLY A 26 22.51 -14.76 -16.75
CA GLY A 26 23.86 -14.31 -16.39
C GLY A 26 23.88 -13.19 -15.34
N THR A 27 22.75 -12.65 -14.92
CA THR A 27 22.69 -11.47 -14.03
C THR A 27 21.52 -11.56 -13.06
N THR A 28 20.38 -12.02 -13.55
CA THR A 28 19.12 -12.07 -12.81
C THR A 28 18.53 -13.48 -12.82
N THR A 29 17.72 -13.74 -11.80
CA THR A 29 16.83 -14.88 -11.74
C THR A 29 15.41 -14.35 -11.71
N ASP A 30 14.59 -14.83 -12.64
CA ASP A 30 13.21 -14.43 -12.82
C ASP A 30 12.29 -15.62 -12.52
N ILE A 31 11.41 -15.45 -11.53
CA ILE A 31 10.46 -16.48 -11.11
C ILE A 31 9.04 -16.05 -11.44
N GLY A 32 8.36 -16.84 -12.25
CA GLY A 32 6.96 -16.65 -12.65
C GLY A 32 6.15 -17.92 -12.43
N MET A 33 4.84 -17.81 -12.23
CA MET A 33 3.98 -18.99 -12.08
C MET A 33 3.02 -19.14 -13.26
N ARG A 34 2.75 -20.39 -13.65
CA ARG A 34 1.73 -20.71 -14.67
C ARG A 34 0.81 -21.85 -14.23
N SER A 35 -0.43 -21.78 -14.69
CA SER A 35 -1.36 -22.92 -14.77
C SER A 35 -1.99 -22.87 -16.16
N GLY A 36 -1.33 -23.45 -17.16
CA GLY A 36 -1.61 -23.19 -18.58
C GLY A 36 -0.91 -21.91 -19.06
N LEU A 37 -1.52 -20.75 -18.84
CA LEU A 37 -0.99 -19.42 -19.21
C LEU A 37 -0.24 -18.75 -18.04
N PRO A 38 0.65 -17.76 -18.33
CA PRO A 38 1.29 -16.98 -17.29
C PRO A 38 0.27 -16.27 -16.40
N ARG A 39 0.37 -16.47 -15.09
CA ARG A 39 -0.46 -15.74 -14.14
C ARG A 39 -0.16 -14.25 -14.23
N GLN A 40 -1.19 -13.40 -14.30
CA GLN A 40 -1.03 -11.95 -14.19
C GLN A 40 -0.81 -11.51 -12.74
N ALA A 41 -0.11 -10.41 -12.55
CA ALA A 41 -0.04 -9.76 -11.27
C ALA A 41 -1.41 -9.13 -10.96
N ALA A 42 -1.79 -9.08 -9.68
CA ALA A 42 -2.98 -8.34 -9.27
C ALA A 42 -2.86 -6.85 -9.66
N ALA A 43 -3.97 -6.11 -9.60
CA ALA A 43 -4.12 -4.71 -10.02
C ALA A 43 -2.97 -3.75 -9.63
N HIS A 44 -2.20 -4.05 -8.57
CA HIS A 44 -0.94 -3.37 -8.26
C HIS A 44 0.24 -4.34 -8.14
N HIS A 45 1.36 -4.02 -8.79
CA HIS A 45 2.62 -4.76 -8.69
C HIS A 45 3.83 -3.82 -8.78
N ASN A 46 4.98 -4.26 -8.28
CA ASN A 46 6.22 -3.47 -8.34
C ASN A 46 7.13 -4.00 -9.44
N LEU A 47 7.55 -3.14 -10.36
CA LEU A 47 8.59 -3.42 -11.35
C LEU A 47 9.78 -2.50 -11.10
N CYS A 48 10.94 -3.09 -10.81
CA CYS A 48 12.17 -2.34 -10.49
C CYS A 48 12.01 -1.30 -9.37
N GLY A 49 11.13 -1.56 -8.40
CA GLY A 49 10.83 -0.64 -7.29
C GLY A 49 9.82 0.46 -7.62
N VAL A 50 9.24 0.45 -8.81
CA VAL A 50 8.14 1.34 -9.22
C VAL A 50 6.83 0.56 -9.12
N SER A 51 5.87 1.10 -8.37
CA SER A 51 4.52 0.55 -8.32
C SER A 51 3.76 0.86 -9.61
N LEU A 52 3.15 -0.15 -10.19
CA LEU A 52 2.44 -0.12 -11.46
C LEU A 52 1.00 -0.58 -11.25
N ASN A 53 0.08 -0.01 -12.02
CA ASN A 53 -1.38 -0.22 -11.94
C ASN A 53 -1.97 -0.90 -13.18
N PHE A 54 -1.15 -1.54 -14.03
CA PHE A 54 -1.62 -2.31 -15.19
C PHE A 54 -1.32 -3.80 -15.04
N SER A 55 -2.14 -4.63 -15.67
CA SER A 55 -1.96 -6.09 -15.63
C SER A 55 -0.73 -6.50 -16.46
N MET A 56 0.18 -7.26 -15.84
CA MET A 56 1.30 -7.90 -16.54
C MET A 56 1.59 -9.27 -15.94
N PRO A 57 2.26 -10.18 -16.68
CA PRO A 57 2.68 -11.46 -16.12
C PRO A 57 3.44 -11.28 -14.81
N HIS A 58 2.97 -11.93 -13.74
CA HIS A 58 3.57 -11.79 -12.42
C HIS A 58 4.92 -12.50 -12.39
N VAL A 59 5.98 -11.70 -12.38
CA VAL A 59 7.36 -12.16 -12.28
C VAL A 59 8.02 -11.46 -11.12
N THR A 60 8.70 -12.22 -10.27
CA THR A 60 9.60 -11.68 -9.25
C THR A 60 11.03 -11.87 -9.72
N SER A 61 11.80 -10.79 -9.79
CA SER A 61 13.19 -10.78 -10.22
C SER A 61 14.14 -10.53 -9.06
N ILE A 62 15.20 -11.33 -8.96
CA ILE A 62 16.29 -11.14 -7.99
C ILE A 62 17.64 -11.01 -8.71
N GLY A 63 18.57 -10.27 -8.10
CA GLY A 63 19.94 -10.05 -8.61
C GLY A 63 20.88 -11.26 -8.41
N LEU A 64 20.44 -12.43 -8.85
CA LEU A 64 21.17 -13.69 -8.80
C LEU A 64 21.35 -14.21 -10.22
N GLY A 65 22.56 -14.54 -10.64
CA GLY A 65 22.82 -15.18 -11.93
C GLY A 65 24.27 -15.61 -12.05
N GLY A 66 24.67 -16.08 -13.23
CA GLY A 66 26.06 -16.47 -13.48
C GLY A 66 27.06 -15.35 -13.15
N GLY A 67 26.73 -14.08 -13.35
CA GLY A 67 27.63 -12.96 -13.07
C GLY A 67 27.67 -12.51 -11.60
N SER A 68 26.90 -13.12 -10.70
CA SER A 68 26.79 -12.63 -9.32
C SER A 68 28.10 -12.74 -8.55
N LEU A 69 28.45 -11.65 -7.86
CA LEU A 69 29.66 -11.58 -7.05
C LEU A 69 29.47 -12.31 -5.72
N VAL A 70 30.44 -13.15 -5.35
CA VAL A 70 30.48 -13.80 -4.03
C VAL A 70 31.40 -13.00 -3.11
N ARG A 71 30.90 -12.61 -1.93
CA ARG A 71 31.67 -11.90 -0.90
C ARG A 71 31.64 -12.67 0.41
N ARG A 72 32.78 -12.69 1.11
CA ARG A 72 32.88 -13.17 2.50
C ARG A 72 33.15 -11.98 3.39
N ASP A 73 32.29 -11.76 4.36
CA ASP A 73 32.48 -10.73 5.37
C ASP A 73 33.68 -11.09 6.26
N SER A 74 34.57 -10.12 6.51
CA SER A 74 35.81 -10.36 7.25
C SER A 74 35.60 -10.52 8.77
N LEU A 75 34.50 -10.00 9.31
CA LEU A 75 34.19 -10.01 10.75
C LEU A 75 33.29 -11.19 11.13
N THR A 76 32.23 -11.42 10.37
CA THR A 76 31.20 -12.43 10.63
C THR A 76 31.45 -13.73 9.87
N HIS A 77 32.40 -13.75 8.93
CA HIS A 77 32.65 -14.85 8.00
C HIS A 77 31.44 -15.27 7.14
N LYS A 78 30.35 -14.49 7.15
CA LYS A 78 29.14 -14.75 6.38
C LYS A 78 29.41 -14.59 4.89
N VAL A 79 28.92 -15.54 4.10
CA VAL A 79 29.01 -15.52 2.63
C VAL A 79 27.74 -14.89 2.05
N THR A 80 27.89 -13.98 1.11
CA THR A 80 26.80 -13.29 0.41
C THR A 80 26.99 -13.39 -1.11
N VAL A 81 25.89 -13.41 -1.87
CA VAL A 81 25.88 -13.55 -3.33
C VAL A 81 25.04 -12.43 -3.94
N GLY A 82 25.64 -11.64 -4.83
CA GLY A 82 25.00 -10.49 -5.50
C GLY A 82 24.73 -9.28 -4.59
N PRO A 83 24.04 -8.24 -5.11
CA PRO A 83 23.79 -7.97 -6.52
C PRO A 83 25.08 -7.50 -7.24
N ILE A 84 25.10 -7.51 -8.58
CA ILE A 84 26.17 -6.87 -9.36
C ILE A 84 26.17 -5.37 -9.05
N GLN A 85 27.20 -4.88 -8.36
CA GLN A 85 27.46 -3.44 -8.29
C GLN A 85 28.13 -3.02 -9.60
N LEU A 86 27.41 -2.25 -10.41
CA LEU A 86 27.94 -1.59 -11.62
C LEU A 86 28.86 -0.39 -11.28
N VAL A 87 29.46 -0.36 -10.08
CA VAL A 87 30.25 0.77 -9.58
C VAL A 87 31.69 0.32 -9.36
N MET A 88 32.58 0.95 -10.14
CA MET A 88 34.03 1.13 -10.03
C MET A 88 34.84 0.11 -9.20
N ARG A 89 35.81 -0.51 -9.90
CA ARG A 89 37.04 -1.17 -9.41
C ARG A 89 37.33 -0.93 -7.92
N SER A 90 36.84 -1.84 -7.08
CA SER A 90 37.27 -1.97 -5.68
C SER A 90 38.34 -3.06 -5.58
N PRO A 91 39.38 -2.94 -4.73
CA PRO A 91 40.53 -3.86 -4.69
C PRO A 91 40.25 -5.19 -3.96
N LEU A 92 39.00 -5.47 -3.59
CA LEU A 92 38.60 -6.76 -3.01
C LEU A 92 38.75 -7.87 -4.06
N ARG A 93 39.14 -9.09 -3.64
CA ARG A 93 39.13 -10.24 -4.56
C ARG A 93 37.68 -10.55 -4.91
N HIS A 94 37.36 -10.48 -6.21
CA HIS A 94 36.02 -10.71 -6.75
C HIS A 94 36.04 -12.02 -7.55
N TRP A 95 35.04 -12.87 -7.35
CA TRP A 95 34.82 -14.08 -8.18
C TRP A 95 33.48 -13.92 -8.89
N SER A 96 33.47 -14.10 -10.22
CA SER A 96 32.25 -14.19 -11.03
C SER A 96 31.89 -15.67 -11.21
N LEU A 97 30.60 -16.03 -11.13
CA LEU A 97 30.14 -17.41 -11.39
C LEU A 97 30.06 -17.73 -12.91
N ALA A 98 30.36 -16.75 -13.78
CA ALA A 98 30.27 -16.83 -15.24
C ALA A 98 31.64 -16.90 -15.93
N ASP A 99 32.73 -16.84 -15.16
CA ASP A 99 34.05 -17.11 -15.72
C ASP A 99 34.05 -18.57 -16.22
N PRO A 100 34.59 -18.85 -17.43
CA PRO A 100 34.72 -20.22 -17.92
C PRO A 100 35.42 -21.06 -16.84
N PRO A 101 35.06 -22.36 -16.69
CA PRO A 101 35.72 -23.24 -15.73
C PRO A 101 37.17 -23.44 -16.18
N ASP A 102 38.02 -22.48 -15.85
CA ASP A 102 39.44 -22.66 -15.80
C ASP A 102 39.66 -23.56 -14.59
N SER A 103 39.85 -24.86 -14.87
CA SER A 103 40.05 -25.90 -13.86
C SER A 103 41.19 -25.55 -12.88
N THR A 104 42.11 -24.67 -13.29
CA THR A 104 43.19 -24.16 -12.44
C THR A 104 42.73 -23.15 -11.38
N ARG A 105 41.64 -22.38 -11.62
CA ARG A 105 41.08 -21.38 -10.69
C ARG A 105 40.11 -21.97 -9.67
N VAL A 106 39.43 -23.05 -10.02
CA VAL A 106 38.45 -23.74 -9.16
C VAL A 106 39.15 -24.69 -8.18
N ALA A 107 40.31 -25.24 -8.56
CA ALA A 107 41.07 -26.18 -7.73
C ALA A 107 41.60 -25.60 -6.40
N SER A 108 41.71 -24.27 -6.28
CA SER A 108 42.19 -23.58 -5.07
C SER A 108 41.09 -22.90 -4.25
N MET A 109 39.80 -23.16 -4.53
CA MET A 109 38.71 -22.53 -3.78
C MET A 109 38.48 -23.21 -2.44
N ASP A 110 38.38 -22.39 -1.38
CA ASP A 110 38.01 -22.83 -0.03
C ASP A 110 36.63 -23.51 -0.05
N LEU A 111 36.58 -24.80 0.30
CA LEU A 111 35.34 -25.58 0.37
C LEU A 111 34.28 -24.92 1.27
N SER A 112 34.69 -24.20 2.31
CA SER A 112 33.76 -23.50 3.20
C SER A 112 33.06 -22.33 2.50
N LEU A 113 33.77 -21.63 1.61
CA LEU A 113 33.22 -20.56 0.78
C LEU A 113 32.24 -21.10 -0.25
N VAL A 114 32.57 -22.22 -0.90
CA VAL A 114 31.69 -22.89 -1.88
C VAL A 114 30.39 -23.37 -1.21
N LYS A 115 30.50 -24.03 -0.05
CA LYS A 115 29.32 -24.44 0.73
C LYS A 115 28.49 -23.24 1.20
N GLY A 116 29.14 -22.16 1.65
CA GLY A 116 28.47 -20.92 2.03
C GLY A 116 27.71 -20.27 0.87
N MET A 117 28.31 -20.27 -0.32
CA MET A 117 27.70 -19.78 -1.56
C MET A 117 26.50 -20.64 -1.96
N GLN A 118 26.63 -21.96 -1.99
CA GLN A 118 25.52 -22.88 -2.31
C GLN A 118 24.34 -22.70 -1.36
N ARG A 119 24.60 -22.54 -0.05
CA ARG A 119 23.56 -22.21 0.93
C ARG A 119 22.90 -20.87 0.65
N ALA A 120 23.68 -19.82 0.40
CA ALA A 120 23.14 -18.49 0.10
C ALA A 120 22.25 -18.50 -1.16
N ILE A 121 22.66 -19.20 -2.22
CA ILE A 121 21.86 -19.37 -3.45
C ILE A 121 20.58 -20.15 -3.15
N LYS A 122 20.67 -21.26 -2.42
CA LYS A 122 19.51 -22.07 -2.01
C LYS A 122 18.47 -21.23 -1.27
N VAL A 123 18.91 -20.43 -0.28
CA VAL A 123 18.04 -19.54 0.50
C VAL A 123 17.41 -18.45 -0.37
N MET A 124 18.19 -17.79 -1.24
CA MET A 124 17.66 -16.76 -2.16
C MET A 124 16.57 -17.32 -3.08
N LEU A 125 16.78 -18.51 -3.64
CA LEU A 125 15.79 -19.18 -4.48
C LEU A 125 14.56 -19.60 -3.68
N GLN A 126 14.73 -20.21 -2.50
CA GLN A 126 13.62 -20.65 -1.64
C GLN A 126 12.74 -19.49 -1.21
N ASN A 127 13.32 -18.38 -0.76
CA ASN A 127 12.57 -17.19 -0.38
C ASN A 127 11.76 -16.63 -1.55
N THR A 128 12.35 -16.59 -2.74
CA THR A 128 11.67 -16.06 -3.93
C THR A 128 10.57 -17.01 -4.43
N LEU A 129 10.81 -18.33 -4.36
CA LEU A 129 9.81 -19.35 -4.68
C LEU A 129 8.63 -19.29 -3.70
N ASP A 130 8.90 -19.13 -2.41
CA ASP A 130 7.88 -19.05 -1.36
C ASP A 130 6.94 -17.85 -1.54
N VAL A 131 7.49 -16.70 -1.95
CA VAL A 131 6.71 -15.49 -2.31
C VAL A 131 5.81 -15.74 -3.52
N MET A 132 6.25 -16.56 -4.49
CA MET A 132 5.52 -16.76 -5.74
C MET A 132 4.45 -17.87 -5.71
N LYS A 133 4.52 -18.81 -4.76
CA LYS A 133 3.51 -19.89 -4.61
C LYS A 133 2.12 -19.34 -4.28
N ILE A 134 1.05 -19.98 -4.76
CA ILE A 134 -0.33 -19.66 -4.33
C ILE A 134 -0.91 -20.69 -3.35
N PHE A 135 -0.22 -21.80 -3.13
CA PHE A 135 -0.72 -22.80 -2.21
C PHE A 135 0.41 -23.28 -1.31
N PRO A 136 0.11 -23.82 -0.12
CA PRO A 136 1.14 -24.25 0.82
C PRO A 136 1.79 -25.56 0.36
N GLU A 137 1.19 -26.29 -0.57
CA GLU A 137 1.76 -27.56 -1.04
C GLU A 137 2.98 -27.38 -1.94
N ASN A 138 3.75 -28.46 -2.06
CA ASN A 138 4.96 -28.49 -2.86
C ASN A 138 4.63 -28.40 -4.36
N VAL A 139 5.07 -27.32 -5.00
CA VAL A 139 4.83 -27.07 -6.44
C VAL A 139 6.06 -27.48 -7.24
N PRO A 140 5.92 -28.15 -8.41
CA PRO A 140 7.06 -28.43 -9.27
C PRO A 140 7.65 -27.13 -9.85
N ILE A 141 8.95 -27.14 -10.13
CA ILE A 141 9.60 -26.04 -10.84
C ILE A 141 10.11 -26.47 -12.21
N TYR A 142 10.00 -25.56 -13.16
CA TYR A 142 10.55 -25.64 -14.51
C TYR A 142 11.78 -24.74 -14.57
N LEU A 143 12.96 -25.37 -14.50
CA LEU A 143 14.22 -24.64 -14.44
C LEU A 143 14.76 -24.40 -15.84
N VAL A 144 14.91 -23.12 -16.19
CA VAL A 144 15.36 -22.65 -17.51
C VAL A 144 16.46 -21.60 -17.38
N GLY A 145 17.02 -21.18 -18.51
CA GLY A 145 18.10 -20.19 -18.55
C GLY A 145 19.50 -20.80 -18.51
N GLY A 146 20.47 -20.05 -19.02
CA GLY A 146 21.88 -20.48 -19.09
C GLY A 146 22.53 -20.67 -17.72
N GLY A 147 22.10 -19.92 -16.72
CA GLY A 147 22.55 -20.03 -15.33
C GLY A 147 21.82 -21.09 -14.50
N SER A 148 20.96 -21.92 -15.12
CA SER A 148 20.21 -22.98 -14.43
C SER A 148 21.10 -23.95 -13.63
N ILE A 149 22.39 -24.05 -13.95
CA ILE A 149 23.37 -24.85 -13.19
C ILE A 149 23.54 -24.38 -11.73
N LEU A 150 23.19 -23.13 -11.41
CA LEU A 150 23.31 -22.58 -10.06
C LEU A 150 22.24 -23.13 -9.10
N ALA A 151 21.12 -23.64 -9.61
CA ALA A 151 20.04 -24.13 -8.76
C ALA A 151 20.31 -25.57 -8.27
N PRO A 152 20.15 -25.83 -6.96
CA PRO A 152 20.29 -27.17 -6.40
C PRO A 152 19.17 -28.10 -6.89
N ASP A 153 19.37 -29.41 -6.71
CA ASP A 153 18.38 -30.44 -7.07
C ASP A 153 17.18 -30.49 -6.12
N GLU A 154 17.38 -30.04 -4.87
CA GLU A 154 16.38 -30.04 -3.81
C GLU A 154 16.21 -28.63 -3.25
N LEU A 155 14.97 -28.16 -3.22
CA LEU A 155 14.55 -26.85 -2.71
C LEU A 155 13.32 -27.04 -1.83
N ASP A 156 13.29 -26.37 -0.68
CA ASP A 156 12.16 -26.54 0.23
C ASP A 156 10.87 -25.99 -0.37
N GLY A 157 9.80 -26.78 -0.19
CA GLY A 157 8.50 -26.50 -0.77
C GLY A 157 8.41 -26.70 -2.29
N VAL A 158 9.42 -27.33 -2.92
CA VAL A 158 9.37 -27.75 -4.33
C VAL A 158 9.18 -29.27 -4.39
N SER A 159 8.20 -29.75 -5.15
CA SER A 159 7.96 -31.19 -5.26
C SER A 159 8.94 -31.87 -6.21
N ARG A 160 9.35 -31.17 -7.27
CA ARG A 160 10.35 -31.66 -8.23
C ARG A 160 10.98 -30.52 -9.01
N VAL A 161 12.31 -30.59 -9.21
CA VAL A 161 13.04 -29.70 -10.13
C VAL A 161 13.12 -30.35 -11.51
N HIS A 162 12.36 -29.83 -12.47
CA HIS A 162 12.42 -30.32 -13.85
C HIS A 162 13.48 -29.58 -14.66
N ARG A 163 14.35 -30.36 -15.31
CA ARG A 163 15.33 -29.89 -16.28
C ARG A 163 15.09 -30.62 -17.59
N PHE A 164 14.73 -29.86 -18.63
CA PHE A 164 14.44 -30.42 -19.96
C PHE A 164 15.58 -30.14 -20.95
N PRO A 165 15.62 -30.87 -22.08
CA PRO A 165 16.44 -30.49 -23.23
C PRO A 165 16.13 -29.05 -23.68
N HIS A 166 17.16 -28.35 -24.19
CA HIS A 166 17.03 -26.98 -24.73
C HIS A 166 16.51 -25.91 -23.74
N ARG A 167 16.54 -26.16 -22.44
CA ARG A 167 16.10 -25.21 -21.39
C ARG A 167 16.82 -23.85 -21.43
N ASN A 168 18.01 -23.78 -22.01
CA ASN A 168 18.79 -22.56 -22.18
C ASN A 168 18.20 -21.58 -23.23
N VAL A 169 17.33 -22.06 -24.12
CA VAL A 169 16.71 -21.24 -25.17
C VAL A 169 15.20 -21.03 -24.96
N ALA A 170 14.70 -21.28 -23.75
CA ALA A 170 13.27 -21.21 -23.43
C ALA A 170 12.63 -19.84 -23.75
N ASN A 171 13.35 -18.73 -23.63
CA ASN A 171 12.80 -17.41 -23.97
C ASN A 171 12.63 -17.23 -25.49
N ALA A 172 13.61 -17.68 -26.29
CA ALA A 172 13.51 -17.63 -27.75
C ALA A 172 12.38 -18.51 -28.28
N VAL A 173 12.25 -19.73 -27.74
CA VAL A 173 11.11 -20.61 -28.03
C VAL A 173 9.80 -19.92 -27.68
N GLY A 174 9.71 -19.30 -26.50
CA GLY A 174 8.51 -18.59 -26.05
C GLY A 174 8.09 -17.44 -26.95
N ALA A 175 9.05 -16.73 -27.55
CA ALA A 175 8.79 -15.67 -28.53
C ALA A 175 8.30 -16.23 -29.87
N ALA A 176 8.85 -17.37 -30.31
CA ALA A 176 8.48 -18.01 -31.58
C ALA A 176 7.06 -18.60 -31.56
N ILE A 177 6.56 -19.02 -30.39
CA ILE A 177 5.20 -19.59 -30.22
C ILE A 177 4.17 -18.58 -29.69
N ALA A 178 4.47 -17.28 -29.80
CA ALA A 178 3.60 -16.25 -29.28
C ALA A 178 2.26 -16.23 -30.03
N GLN A 179 1.16 -16.26 -29.26
CA GLN A 179 -0.19 -16.11 -29.80
C GLN A 179 -0.55 -14.64 -29.96
N ILE A 180 -1.47 -14.38 -30.90
CA ILE A 180 -2.07 -13.07 -31.10
C ILE A 180 -3.15 -12.86 -30.06
N SER A 181 -3.17 -11.71 -29.39
CA SER A 181 -4.14 -11.39 -28.34
C SER A 181 -4.87 -10.08 -28.56
N GLY A 182 -6.14 -10.05 -28.20
CA GLY A 182 -6.97 -8.85 -28.06
C GLY A 182 -7.26 -8.59 -26.59
N ILE A 183 -7.16 -7.33 -26.16
CA ILE A 183 -7.43 -6.92 -24.78
C ILE A 183 -8.47 -5.81 -24.82
N VAL A 184 -9.49 -5.93 -23.99
CA VAL A 184 -10.45 -4.87 -23.69
C VAL A 184 -10.37 -4.59 -22.20
N ASP A 185 -10.02 -3.34 -21.86
CA ASP A 185 -10.05 -2.80 -20.50
C ASP A 185 -10.99 -1.60 -20.52
N SER A 186 -12.20 -1.78 -20.00
CA SER A 186 -13.27 -0.78 -20.13
C SER A 186 -14.13 -0.66 -18.88
N PHE A 187 -14.71 0.52 -18.71
CA PHE A 187 -15.69 0.79 -17.66
C PHE A 187 -17.09 0.69 -18.27
N GLU A 188 -17.90 -0.24 -17.77
CA GLU A 188 -19.23 -0.51 -18.31
C GLU A 188 -20.31 -0.23 -17.28
N ASP A 189 -21.48 0.19 -17.78
CA ASP A 189 -22.70 0.35 -17.00
C ASP A 189 -23.35 -1.03 -16.78
N THR A 190 -23.66 -1.33 -15.53
CA THR A 190 -24.31 -2.54 -15.05
C THR A 190 -25.55 -2.22 -14.20
N THR A 191 -26.11 -1.02 -14.35
CA THR A 191 -27.37 -0.62 -13.68
C THR A 191 -28.58 -1.33 -14.31
N SER A 192 -28.60 -1.43 -15.64
CA SER A 192 -29.72 -1.97 -16.42
C SER A 192 -29.58 -3.45 -16.75
N LEU A 193 -28.35 -3.97 -16.83
CA LEU A 193 -28.05 -5.34 -17.23
C LEU A 193 -27.24 -6.06 -16.15
N PRO A 194 -27.47 -7.38 -15.92
CA PRO A 194 -26.63 -8.18 -15.05
C PRO A 194 -25.17 -8.17 -15.50
N ILE A 195 -24.23 -8.16 -14.53
CA ILE A 195 -22.78 -8.19 -14.79
C ILE A 195 -22.39 -9.33 -15.74
N THR A 196 -23.08 -10.47 -15.68
CA THR A 196 -22.84 -11.64 -16.53
C THR A 196 -23.14 -11.37 -18.01
N GLU A 197 -24.13 -10.54 -18.34
CA GLU A 197 -24.47 -10.21 -19.72
C GLU A 197 -23.51 -9.16 -20.29
N VAL A 198 -23.20 -8.12 -19.50
CA VAL A 198 -22.20 -7.11 -19.85
C VAL A 198 -20.83 -7.78 -20.06
N ARG A 199 -20.47 -8.75 -19.21
CA ARG A 199 -19.24 -9.54 -19.37
C ARG A 199 -19.16 -10.24 -20.73
N LYS A 200 -20.24 -10.91 -21.16
CA LYS A 200 -20.27 -11.59 -22.46
C LYS A 200 -20.07 -10.63 -23.63
N ALA A 201 -20.63 -9.43 -23.55
CA ALA A 201 -20.44 -8.39 -24.56
C ALA A 201 -18.98 -7.89 -24.61
N VAL A 202 -18.32 -7.74 -23.46
CA VAL A 202 -16.90 -7.39 -23.39
C VAL A 202 -16.01 -8.54 -23.90
N GLU A 203 -16.35 -9.79 -23.55
CA GLU A 203 -15.69 -11.00 -24.04
C GLU A 203 -15.70 -11.08 -25.58
N ALA A 204 -16.86 -10.86 -26.20
CA ALA A 204 -17.00 -10.84 -27.65
C ALA A 204 -16.10 -9.77 -28.31
N ARG A 205 -16.07 -8.55 -27.75
CA ARG A 205 -15.20 -7.47 -28.24
C ARG A 205 -13.71 -7.83 -28.13
N ALA A 206 -13.29 -8.47 -27.04
CA ALA A 206 -11.90 -8.90 -26.89
C ALA A 206 -11.51 -9.97 -27.93
N MET A 207 -12.41 -10.90 -28.23
CA MET A 207 -12.21 -11.89 -29.30
C MET A 207 -12.09 -11.21 -30.67
N GLU A 208 -12.98 -10.25 -30.97
CA GLU A 208 -12.93 -9.48 -32.22
C GLU A 208 -11.63 -8.67 -32.35
N CYS A 209 -11.13 -8.08 -31.27
CA CYS A 209 -9.83 -7.43 -31.24
C CYS A 209 -8.68 -8.40 -31.56
N ALA A 210 -8.73 -9.63 -31.03
CA ALA A 210 -7.72 -10.65 -31.32
C ALA A 210 -7.74 -11.06 -32.80
N ILE A 211 -8.93 -11.31 -33.35
CA ILE A 211 -9.14 -11.66 -34.76
C ILE A 211 -8.65 -10.54 -35.66
N SER A 212 -9.03 -9.30 -35.35
CA SER A 212 -8.61 -8.10 -36.10
C SER A 212 -7.09 -7.88 -36.05
N ALA A 213 -6.43 -8.34 -34.99
CA ALA A 213 -4.97 -8.31 -34.87
C ALA A 213 -4.26 -9.46 -35.63
N GLY A 214 -5.01 -10.37 -36.27
CA GLY A 214 -4.48 -11.49 -37.05
C GLY A 214 -4.55 -12.85 -36.35
N ALA A 215 -5.36 -13.00 -35.30
CA ALA A 215 -5.64 -14.32 -34.73
C ALA A 215 -6.60 -15.11 -35.63
N GLU A 216 -6.37 -16.42 -35.74
CA GLU A 216 -7.23 -17.35 -36.46
C GLU A 216 -8.55 -17.57 -35.69
N PRO A 217 -9.73 -17.16 -36.22
CA PRO A 217 -10.99 -17.09 -35.46
C PRO A 217 -11.36 -18.33 -34.66
N HIS A 218 -11.18 -19.53 -35.22
CA HIS A 218 -11.58 -20.78 -34.58
C HIS A 218 -10.62 -21.23 -33.46
N THR A 219 -9.47 -20.57 -33.30
CA THR A 219 -8.50 -20.82 -32.23
C THR A 219 -8.59 -19.81 -31.08
N VAL A 220 -9.37 -18.73 -31.25
CA VAL A 220 -9.48 -17.66 -30.27
C VAL A 220 -10.29 -18.12 -29.06
N THR A 221 -9.70 -17.99 -27.88
CA THR A 221 -10.34 -18.31 -26.60
C THR A 221 -10.16 -17.18 -25.60
N ILE A 222 -11.09 -17.05 -24.66
CA ILE A 222 -10.95 -16.12 -23.53
C ILE A 222 -9.88 -16.66 -22.59
N VAL A 223 -8.81 -15.90 -22.44
CA VAL A 223 -7.68 -16.17 -21.55
C VAL A 223 -7.97 -15.68 -20.15
N GLU A 224 -8.62 -14.53 -20.03
CA GLU A 224 -8.85 -13.81 -18.79
C GLU A 224 -10.12 -12.97 -18.94
N SER A 225 -10.98 -12.96 -17.93
CA SER A 225 -12.19 -12.15 -17.88
C SER A 225 -12.50 -11.84 -16.43
N GLU A 226 -12.20 -10.60 -16.04
CA GLU A 226 -12.48 -10.08 -14.71
C GLU A 226 -13.52 -8.96 -14.79
N ALA A 227 -14.43 -8.95 -13.82
CA ALA A 227 -15.35 -7.86 -13.60
C ALA A 227 -15.10 -7.33 -12.20
N ILE A 228 -14.55 -6.13 -12.12
CA ILE A 228 -14.10 -5.48 -10.89
C ILE A 228 -15.10 -4.37 -10.60
N PRO A 229 -16.02 -4.55 -9.63
CA PRO A 229 -16.93 -3.47 -9.26
C PRO A 229 -16.12 -2.31 -8.69
N ILE A 230 -16.62 -1.08 -8.84
CA ILE A 230 -15.89 0.12 -8.46
C ILE A 230 -16.51 0.71 -7.20
N ALA A 231 -15.67 0.97 -6.19
CA ALA A 231 -16.12 1.62 -4.97
C ALA A 231 -16.73 3.00 -5.29
N TYR A 232 -17.74 3.40 -4.53
CA TYR A 232 -18.43 4.69 -4.71
C TYR A 232 -19.11 4.86 -6.08
N THR A 233 -19.42 3.78 -6.79
CA THR A 233 -20.32 3.81 -7.94
C THR A 233 -21.38 2.73 -7.81
N THR A 234 -22.63 3.04 -8.16
CA THR A 234 -23.69 2.05 -8.27
C THR A 234 -23.88 1.66 -9.73
N GLY A 235 -23.86 0.37 -10.00
CA GLY A 235 -24.06 -0.17 -11.36
C GLY A 235 -22.98 0.27 -12.35
N ARG A 236 -21.72 0.40 -11.91
CA ARG A 236 -20.57 0.44 -12.81
C ARG A 236 -19.53 -0.59 -12.39
N CYS A 237 -18.89 -1.17 -13.38
CA CYS A 237 -17.91 -2.22 -13.21
C CYS A 237 -16.81 -2.05 -14.26
N ARG A 238 -15.55 -2.18 -13.85
CA ARG A 238 -14.43 -2.27 -14.78
C ARG A 238 -14.34 -3.71 -15.26
N PHE A 239 -14.32 -3.91 -16.57
CA PHE A 239 -14.09 -5.21 -17.17
C PHE A 239 -12.70 -5.24 -17.79
N TYR A 240 -11.91 -6.24 -17.42
CA TYR A 240 -10.65 -6.55 -18.05
C TYR A 240 -10.76 -7.93 -18.68
N VAL A 241 -10.78 -7.97 -20.02
CA VAL A 241 -10.93 -9.21 -20.78
C VAL A 241 -9.81 -9.33 -21.79
N LYS A 242 -9.15 -10.49 -21.80
CA LYS A 242 -8.14 -10.86 -22.77
C LYS A 242 -8.57 -12.11 -23.52
N ALA A 243 -8.51 -12.05 -24.85
CA ALA A 243 -8.65 -13.20 -25.73
C ALA A 243 -7.33 -13.47 -26.45
N ALA A 244 -7.03 -14.73 -26.77
CA ALA A 244 -5.86 -15.09 -27.56
C ALA A 244 -6.12 -16.28 -28.48
N GLY A 245 -5.46 -16.29 -29.64
CA GLY A 245 -5.50 -17.37 -30.62
C GLY A 245 -4.20 -17.49 -31.42
N GLU A 246 -4.09 -18.54 -32.21
CA GLU A 246 -2.96 -18.77 -33.09
C GLU A 246 -2.91 -17.73 -34.21
N TRP A 247 -1.72 -17.44 -34.72
CA TRP A 247 -1.58 -16.49 -35.83
C TRP A 247 -2.10 -17.11 -37.13
N SER A 248 -2.95 -16.37 -37.88
CA SER A 248 -3.56 -16.83 -39.13
C SER A 248 -2.61 -16.85 -40.35
N GLY A 249 -1.32 -16.58 -40.15
CA GLY A 249 -0.31 -16.56 -41.22
C GLY A 249 -0.33 -15.33 -42.12
N HIS A 250 -1.28 -14.40 -41.92
CA HIS A 250 -1.42 -13.18 -42.71
C HIS A 250 -1.12 -11.95 -41.85
N SER A 251 -0.29 -11.04 -42.34
CA SER A 251 -0.08 -9.74 -41.71
C SER A 251 -1.22 -8.80 -42.11
N ILE A 252 -2.13 -8.49 -41.19
CA ILE A 252 -3.10 -7.41 -41.41
C ILE A 252 -2.36 -6.09 -41.18
N SER A 253 -2.06 -5.37 -42.27
CA SER A 253 -1.51 -4.02 -42.18
C SER A 253 -2.59 -3.05 -41.72
N ILE A 254 -2.77 -2.91 -40.40
CA ILE A 254 -3.59 -1.84 -39.87
C ILE A 254 -2.79 -0.54 -40.02
N PRO A 255 -3.29 0.47 -40.76
CA PRO A 255 -2.65 1.78 -40.80
C PRO A 255 -2.81 2.45 -39.44
N ARG A 256 -1.91 2.13 -38.49
CA ARG A 256 -1.76 2.93 -37.28
C ARG A 256 -1.14 4.25 -37.70
N LYS A 257 -1.92 5.33 -37.67
CA LYS A 257 -1.38 6.67 -37.42
C LYS A 257 -0.78 6.65 -36.01
N ALA A 258 0.41 6.09 -35.87
CA ALA A 258 1.20 6.28 -34.67
C ALA A 258 1.62 7.74 -34.70
N THR A 259 0.88 8.59 -33.99
CA THR A 259 1.37 9.91 -33.62
C THR A 259 2.54 9.66 -32.68
N VAL A 260 3.74 9.51 -33.25
CA VAL A 260 4.97 9.49 -32.49
C VAL A 260 5.12 10.91 -31.96
N ILE A 261 4.63 11.16 -30.75
CA ILE A 261 4.97 12.36 -30.02
C ILE A 261 6.45 12.19 -29.69
N PRO A 262 7.36 13.02 -30.23
CA PRO A 262 8.76 12.94 -29.85
C PRO A 262 8.85 13.37 -28.39
N VAL A 263 8.86 12.39 -27.48
CA VAL A 263 9.27 12.63 -26.11
C VAL A 263 10.76 12.94 -26.20
N GLN A 264 11.12 14.22 -26.03
CA GLN A 264 12.50 14.59 -25.73
C GLN A 264 12.85 13.94 -24.39
N LEU A 265 13.36 12.72 -24.45
CA LEU A 265 13.98 12.06 -23.31
C LEU A 265 15.22 12.89 -22.97
N ARG A 266 15.10 13.78 -21.99
CA ARG A 266 16.29 14.26 -21.28
C ARG A 266 16.97 13.02 -20.74
N ALA A 267 18.20 12.77 -21.17
CA ALA A 267 19.02 11.71 -20.63
C ALA A 267 19.09 11.88 -19.11
N TRP A 268 18.32 11.06 -18.39
CA TRP A 268 18.34 11.05 -16.94
C TRP A 268 19.68 10.46 -16.56
N LYS A 269 20.62 11.30 -16.14
CA LYS A 269 21.84 10.81 -15.51
C LYS A 269 21.41 10.12 -14.24
N TRP A 270 21.53 8.80 -14.21
CA TRP A 270 21.37 7.99 -13.01
C TRP A 270 22.48 8.42 -12.05
N THR A 271 22.22 9.40 -11.21
CA THR A 271 23.01 9.60 -10.01
C THR A 271 22.58 8.48 -9.08
N SER A 272 23.42 7.44 -8.97
CA SER A 272 23.30 6.47 -7.90
C SER A 272 23.32 7.28 -6.61
N HIS A 273 22.15 7.50 -6.01
CA HIS A 273 22.10 7.98 -4.66
C HIS A 273 22.75 6.87 -3.85
N PRO A 274 23.80 7.14 -3.07
CA PRO A 274 24.31 6.14 -2.16
C PRO A 274 23.10 5.63 -1.37
N LYS A 275 22.90 4.32 -1.32
CA LYS A 275 22.02 3.73 -0.31
C LYS A 275 22.66 4.04 1.04
N HIS A 276 22.48 5.25 1.53
CA HIS A 276 22.70 5.58 2.92
C HIS A 276 21.56 4.90 3.67
N HIS A 277 21.75 3.61 3.97
CA HIS A 277 21.20 3.02 5.17
C HIS A 277 21.96 3.64 6.36
N SER A 278 21.86 4.95 6.53
CA SER A 278 22.18 5.55 7.81
C SER A 278 20.99 5.22 8.69
N THR A 279 21.20 4.31 9.63
CA THR A 279 20.23 3.98 10.69
C THR A 279 20.08 5.13 11.70
N SER A 280 20.85 6.21 11.56
CA SER A 280 20.80 7.37 12.46
C SER A 280 19.97 8.50 11.89
N PHE A 281 18.75 8.67 12.41
CA PHE A 281 17.93 9.86 12.22
C PHE A 281 18.56 11.09 12.88
N ARG A 282 18.68 12.19 12.14
CA ARG A 282 18.94 13.52 12.70
C ARG A 282 18.00 14.53 12.05
N PRO A 283 16.89 14.91 12.71
CA PRO A 283 15.97 15.90 12.16
C PRO A 283 16.68 17.26 12.03
N ALA A 284 16.37 17.99 10.96
CA ALA A 284 16.74 19.40 10.85
C ALA A 284 15.83 20.22 11.78
N LEU A 285 16.31 20.51 12.99
CA LEU A 285 15.59 21.28 13.99
C LEU A 285 16.14 22.69 14.08
N SER A 286 15.26 23.65 14.35
CA SER A 286 15.67 24.94 14.91
C SER A 286 15.37 24.93 16.42
N PRO A 287 16.41 24.86 17.28
CA PRO A 287 16.23 24.90 18.73
C PRO A 287 15.55 26.19 19.20
N LEU A 288 15.86 27.31 18.52
CA LEU A 288 15.31 28.64 18.81
C LEU A 288 13.82 28.79 18.47
N LEU A 289 13.31 28.01 17.51
CA LEU A 289 11.94 28.14 17.02
C LEU A 289 11.01 26.98 17.44
N HIS A 290 11.56 25.91 18.04
CA HIS A 290 10.81 24.67 18.35
C HIS A 290 10.08 24.11 17.11
N MET A 291 10.79 24.05 15.99
CA MET A 291 10.25 23.61 14.70
C MET A 291 11.10 22.51 14.08
N TRP A 292 10.43 21.55 13.45
CA TRP A 292 11.05 20.55 12.58
C TRP A 292 10.84 20.91 11.11
N PHE A 293 11.94 20.99 10.37
CA PHE A 293 11.96 21.19 8.93
C PHE A 293 12.06 19.83 8.22
N LEU A 294 11.07 19.49 7.41
CA LEU A 294 11.03 18.17 6.75
C LEU A 294 11.96 18.12 5.54
N SER A 295 12.83 17.12 5.54
CA SER A 295 13.62 16.69 4.38
C SER A 295 12.88 15.62 3.54
N GLU A 296 13.38 15.33 2.34
CA GLU A 296 12.85 14.23 1.51
C GLU A 296 12.92 12.86 2.22
N THR A 297 13.97 12.63 3.02
CA THR A 297 14.11 11.42 3.86
C THR A 297 13.01 11.38 4.91
N ASP A 298 12.74 12.50 5.58
CA ASP A 298 11.68 12.59 6.58
C ASP A 298 10.30 12.31 5.96
N LEU A 299 10.06 12.83 4.76
CA LEU A 299 8.83 12.57 4.01
C LEU A 299 8.66 11.09 3.67
N LYS A 300 9.73 10.38 3.30
CA LYS A 300 9.66 8.95 3.01
C LYS A 300 9.29 8.14 4.25
N TRP A 301 9.91 8.48 5.38
CA TRP A 301 9.67 7.85 6.66
C TRP A 301 8.27 8.14 7.19
N ILE A 302 7.81 9.38 7.06
CA ILE A 302 6.42 9.77 7.34
C ILE A 302 5.47 8.95 6.48
N ALA A 303 5.70 8.85 5.17
CA ALA A 303 4.84 8.08 4.26
C ALA A 303 4.72 6.60 4.66
N ASP A 304 5.84 5.95 4.97
CA ASP A 304 5.87 4.55 5.41
C ASP A 304 5.12 4.37 6.74
N ALA A 305 5.39 5.26 7.70
CA ALA A 305 4.73 5.24 9.00
C ALA A 305 3.23 5.48 8.92
N CYS A 306 2.79 6.48 8.15
CA CYS A 306 1.37 6.73 7.88
C CYS A 306 0.70 5.48 7.30
N TYR A 307 1.40 4.74 6.45
CA TYR A 307 0.83 3.54 5.84
C TYR A 307 0.67 2.40 6.84
N ILE A 308 1.65 2.20 7.73
CA ILE A 308 1.60 1.20 8.79
C ILE A 308 0.48 1.52 9.78
N LEU A 309 0.38 2.79 10.18
CA LEU A 309 -0.59 3.26 11.17
C LEU A 309 -1.99 3.47 10.60
N GLY A 310 -2.13 3.44 9.27
CA GLY A 310 -3.42 3.54 8.57
C GLY A 310 -4.24 2.27 8.64
N CYS A 311 -3.79 1.21 9.33
CA CYS A 311 -4.47 -0.09 9.49
C CYS A 311 -5.12 -0.60 8.18
N GLY A 312 -4.44 -0.41 7.05
CA GLY A 312 -4.93 -0.82 5.74
C GLY A 312 -5.74 0.21 4.93
N GLY A 313 -5.99 1.43 5.45
CA GLY A 313 -6.67 2.53 4.75
C GLY A 313 -6.02 3.91 4.94
N GLY A 314 -6.81 4.98 4.86
CA GLY A 314 -6.33 6.38 4.83
C GLY A 314 -5.77 6.86 3.47
N GLY A 315 -5.92 6.06 2.42
CA GLY A 315 -5.41 6.33 1.07
C GLY A 315 -3.94 5.95 0.88
N SER A 316 -3.52 5.71 -0.36
CA SER A 316 -2.17 5.25 -0.68
C SER A 316 -1.14 6.41 -0.66
N PRO A 317 -0.13 6.43 0.23
CA PRO A 317 0.84 7.53 0.36
C PRO A 317 1.72 7.92 -0.86
N PRO A 318 2.10 7.01 -1.78
CA PRO A 318 3.14 7.29 -2.78
C PRO A 318 2.93 8.55 -3.61
N HIS A 319 1.69 8.87 -4.02
CA HIS A 319 1.44 10.07 -4.83
C HIS A 319 1.74 11.35 -4.04
N ALA A 320 1.29 11.42 -2.78
CA ALA A 320 1.54 12.57 -1.90
C ALA A 320 3.04 12.67 -1.54
N PHE A 321 3.72 11.54 -1.38
CA PHE A 321 5.19 11.52 -1.20
C PHE A 321 5.91 12.11 -2.41
N LEU A 322 5.54 11.71 -3.63
CA LEU A 322 6.15 12.22 -4.86
C LEU A 322 5.91 13.72 -5.03
N GLU A 323 4.69 14.20 -4.76
CA GLU A 323 4.37 15.63 -4.78
C GLU A 323 5.23 16.40 -3.78
N LEU A 324 5.26 15.98 -2.51
CA LEU A 324 6.03 16.65 -1.46
C LEU A 324 7.54 16.61 -1.72
N GLY A 325 8.05 15.48 -2.21
CA GLY A 325 9.45 15.34 -2.61
C GLY A 325 9.82 16.34 -3.71
N GLU A 326 8.96 16.49 -4.72
CA GLU A 326 9.14 17.50 -5.77
C GLU A 326 9.07 18.93 -5.21
N MET A 327 8.16 19.21 -4.28
CA MET A 327 8.06 20.52 -3.63
C MET A 327 9.33 20.87 -2.85
N VAL A 328 9.86 19.92 -2.06
CA VAL A 328 11.10 20.10 -1.29
C VAL A 328 12.31 20.27 -2.21
N ARG A 329 12.42 19.46 -3.27
CA ARG A 329 13.50 19.60 -4.28
C ARG A 329 13.46 20.95 -5.00
N ASN A 330 12.27 21.52 -5.19
CA ASN A 330 12.08 22.86 -5.72
C ASN A 330 12.25 23.99 -4.68
N GLY A 331 12.72 23.67 -3.45
CA GLY A 331 13.06 24.64 -2.41
C GLY A 331 11.92 25.00 -1.46
N SER A 332 10.79 24.27 -1.48
CA SER A 332 9.70 24.49 -0.52
C SER A 332 10.14 24.09 0.89
N ILE A 333 9.77 24.92 1.88
CA ILE A 333 10.11 24.69 3.29
C ILE A 333 8.85 24.24 4.03
N ILE A 334 8.87 22.99 4.50
CA ILE A 334 7.77 22.42 5.29
C ILE A 334 8.13 22.47 6.76
N ARG A 335 7.20 22.96 7.59
CA ARG A 335 7.43 23.30 9.00
C ARG A 335 6.44 22.59 9.90
N VAL A 336 6.95 21.82 10.85
CA VAL A 336 6.17 21.05 11.84
C VAL A 336 6.37 21.65 13.24
N VAL A 337 5.29 21.98 13.96
CA VAL A 337 5.31 22.70 15.25
C VAL A 337 4.54 21.99 16.36
N ASP A 338 5.09 21.78 17.55
CA ASP A 338 4.34 21.12 18.64
C ASP A 338 3.03 21.87 19.00
N LEU A 339 1.93 21.16 19.30
CA LEU A 339 0.70 21.83 19.72
C LEU A 339 0.88 22.72 20.94
N SER A 340 1.81 22.40 21.85
CA SER A 340 2.11 23.26 22.99
C SER A 340 2.77 24.59 22.62
N SER A 341 3.32 24.75 21.41
CA SER A 341 3.88 26.02 20.94
C SER A 341 2.91 26.85 20.10
N VAL A 342 1.69 26.35 19.85
CA VAL A 342 0.65 27.07 19.11
C VAL A 342 -0.14 27.99 20.04
N PRO A 343 -0.35 29.28 19.69
CA PRO A 343 -1.17 30.19 20.48
C PRO A 343 -2.60 29.65 20.67
N GLN A 344 -3.18 29.84 21.86
CA GLN A 344 -4.50 29.29 22.21
C GLN A 344 -5.63 29.78 21.29
N ASP A 345 -5.53 31.00 20.80
CA ASP A 345 -6.48 31.65 19.89
C ASP A 345 -6.21 31.37 18.41
N ALA A 346 -5.10 30.69 18.08
CA ALA A 346 -4.75 30.35 16.70
C ALA A 346 -5.81 29.42 16.08
N MET A 347 -6.15 29.69 14.82
CA MET A 347 -7.10 28.89 14.06
C MET A 347 -6.42 27.70 13.40
N ILE A 348 -6.97 26.52 13.65
CA ILE A 348 -6.51 25.24 13.15
C ILE A 348 -7.50 24.71 12.11
N GLY A 349 -7.05 24.53 10.88
CA GLY A 349 -7.81 23.91 9.79
C GLY A 349 -7.49 22.43 9.64
N TRP A 350 -8.47 21.65 9.17
CA TRP A 350 -8.32 20.20 8.97
C TRP A 350 -9.31 19.67 7.94
N GLY A 351 -9.06 18.43 7.52
CA GLY A 351 -9.80 17.72 6.49
C GLY A 351 -8.87 16.79 5.69
N GLY A 352 -9.32 16.36 4.52
CA GLY A 352 -8.56 15.45 3.65
C GLY A 352 -9.30 15.10 2.37
N GLY A 353 -8.96 13.98 1.76
CA GLY A 353 -9.68 13.41 0.62
C GLY A 353 -10.82 12.47 1.05
N MET A 354 -11.89 12.45 0.27
CA MET A 354 -12.99 11.49 0.38
C MET A 354 -13.27 10.91 -1.02
N GLY A 355 -13.33 9.59 -1.15
CA GLY A 355 -13.66 8.94 -2.42
C GLY A 355 -13.10 7.54 -2.59
N SER A 356 -13.13 7.06 -3.83
CA SER A 356 -12.60 5.76 -4.26
C SER A 356 -11.06 5.76 -4.25
N PRO A 357 -10.43 4.83 -3.54
CA PRO A 357 -8.98 4.62 -3.63
C PRO A 357 -8.52 4.30 -5.06
N GLU A 358 -9.33 3.61 -5.85
CA GLU A 358 -9.05 3.27 -7.25
C GLU A 358 -8.91 4.53 -8.10
N VAL A 359 -9.82 5.50 -7.92
CA VAL A 359 -9.76 6.80 -8.61
C VAL A 359 -8.49 7.55 -8.21
N THR A 360 -8.16 7.61 -6.93
CA THR A 360 -6.91 8.26 -6.47
C THR A 360 -5.64 7.55 -6.94
N SER A 361 -5.75 6.28 -7.37
CA SER A 361 -4.63 5.49 -7.89
C SER A 361 -4.45 5.64 -9.40
N GLU A 362 -5.51 6.01 -10.13
CA GLU A 362 -5.46 6.20 -11.59
C GLU A 362 -5.37 7.67 -12.00
N ARG A 363 -5.98 8.57 -11.21
CA ARG A 363 -6.03 10.01 -11.47
C ARG A 363 -4.99 10.74 -10.61
N LEU A 364 -4.17 11.57 -11.24
CA LEU A 364 -3.40 12.57 -10.50
C LEU A 364 -4.36 13.49 -9.76
N LEU A 365 -4.24 13.53 -8.43
CA LEU A 365 -5.01 14.45 -7.61
C LEU A 365 -4.56 15.89 -7.90
N GLY A 366 -5.54 16.79 -7.98
CA GLY A 366 -5.32 18.20 -8.21
C GLY A 366 -5.41 18.98 -6.90
N ASN A 367 -6.10 20.11 -6.94
CA ASN A 367 -6.24 21.03 -5.81
C ASN A 367 -7.49 20.80 -4.96
N GLU A 368 -8.10 19.62 -5.03
CA GLU A 368 -9.45 19.42 -4.51
C GLU A 368 -9.56 19.80 -3.03
N TYR A 369 -8.60 19.38 -2.22
CA TYR A 369 -8.60 19.70 -0.79
C TYR A 369 -8.28 21.17 -0.51
N ASN A 370 -7.36 21.79 -1.25
CA ASN A 370 -7.02 23.21 -1.11
C ASN A 370 -8.22 24.11 -1.44
N GLU A 371 -8.95 23.79 -2.50
CA GLU A 371 -10.16 24.53 -2.91
C GLU A 371 -11.31 24.32 -1.92
N ALA A 372 -11.50 23.08 -1.42
CA ALA A 372 -12.46 22.83 -0.36
C ALA A 372 -12.15 23.67 0.91
N CYS A 373 -10.86 23.77 1.27
CA CYS A 373 -10.40 24.62 2.35
C CYS A 373 -10.69 26.11 2.10
N ALA A 374 -10.29 26.63 0.93
CA ALA A 374 -10.51 28.03 0.55
C ALA A 374 -12.00 28.38 0.60
N GLU A 375 -12.86 27.52 0.03
CA GLU A 375 -14.31 27.71 0.04
C GLU A 375 -14.91 27.69 1.44
N LEU A 376 -14.42 26.82 2.33
CA LEU A 376 -14.89 26.78 3.71
C LEU A 376 -14.43 28.01 4.50
N TRP A 377 -13.17 28.42 4.34
CA TRP A 377 -12.60 29.56 5.05
C TRP A 377 -13.29 30.86 4.67
N ALA A 378 -13.53 31.07 3.37
CA ALA A 378 -14.33 32.18 2.88
C ALA A 378 -15.75 32.17 3.47
N PHE A 379 -16.38 31.00 3.58
CA PHE A 379 -17.72 30.86 4.14
C PHE A 379 -17.79 31.20 5.64
N VAL A 380 -16.81 30.77 6.43
CA VAL A 380 -16.76 31.07 7.88
C VAL A 380 -16.14 32.43 8.21
N GLY A 381 -15.71 33.18 7.20
CA GLY A 381 -15.17 34.53 7.36
C GLY A 381 -13.73 34.58 7.89
N ILE A 382 -12.92 33.53 7.65
CA ILE A 382 -11.48 33.55 7.97
C ILE A 382 -10.67 33.58 6.67
N ALA A 383 -9.58 34.36 6.65
CA ALA A 383 -8.72 34.46 5.47
C ALA A 383 -7.92 33.16 5.23
N LYS A 384 -7.34 32.62 6.30
CA LYS A 384 -6.64 31.33 6.34
C LYS A 384 -6.44 30.89 7.79
N PRO A 385 -6.27 29.60 8.08
CA PRO A 385 -5.84 29.14 9.39
C PRO A 385 -4.35 29.41 9.59
N ASP A 386 -3.98 29.58 10.86
CA ASP A 386 -2.59 29.71 11.30
C ASP A 386 -1.84 28.38 11.14
N VAL A 387 -2.56 27.27 11.38
CA VAL A 387 -2.02 25.92 11.39
C VAL A 387 -2.96 24.93 10.69
N LEU A 388 -2.40 23.93 10.01
CA LEU A 388 -3.14 22.77 9.51
C LEU A 388 -2.79 21.53 10.33
N CYS A 389 -3.79 20.69 10.61
CA CYS A 389 -3.59 19.37 11.21
C CYS A 389 -4.27 18.27 10.39
N ALA A 390 -3.74 17.05 10.49
CA ALA A 390 -4.23 15.93 9.72
C ALA A 390 -5.59 15.43 10.24
N LEU A 391 -6.48 15.08 9.30
CA LEU A 391 -7.73 14.39 9.60
C LEU A 391 -7.48 13.06 10.31
N GLU A 392 -6.49 12.30 9.85
CA GLU A 392 -6.15 10.98 10.40
C GLU A 392 -4.65 10.67 10.31
N ILE A 393 -4.22 9.65 11.07
CA ILE A 393 -2.84 9.18 11.04
C ILE A 393 -2.48 8.41 9.76
N GLY A 394 -3.51 7.84 9.13
CA GLY A 394 -3.38 6.87 8.07
C GLY A 394 -3.12 7.48 6.70
N GLY A 395 -2.20 6.86 5.96
CA GLY A 395 -2.15 6.98 4.51
C GLY A 395 -1.89 8.37 3.94
N ALA A 396 -2.45 8.60 2.74
CA ALA A 396 -2.37 9.86 2.01
C ALA A 396 -3.08 11.03 2.71
N ASN A 397 -4.14 10.76 3.50
CA ASN A 397 -4.87 11.81 4.22
C ASN A 397 -4.05 12.52 5.30
N ARG A 398 -3.01 11.86 5.84
CA ARG A 398 -2.00 12.55 6.66
C ARG A 398 -1.14 13.48 5.82
N MET A 399 -0.70 13.00 4.65
CA MET A 399 0.24 13.72 3.78
C MET A 399 -0.40 14.90 3.04
N ILE A 400 -1.71 14.83 2.73
CA ILE A 400 -2.41 15.90 2.00
C ILE A 400 -2.42 17.24 2.74
N ASN A 401 -2.42 17.21 4.07
CA ASN A 401 -2.32 18.42 4.91
C ASN A 401 -0.90 19.00 4.88
N ILE A 402 0.11 18.14 4.75
CA ILE A 402 1.49 18.57 4.51
C ILE A 402 1.60 19.22 3.13
N CYS A 403 0.99 18.62 2.09
CA CYS A 403 0.90 19.23 0.76
C CYS A 403 0.24 20.61 0.88
N SER A 404 -0.93 20.70 1.48
CA SER A 404 -1.73 21.95 1.59
C SER A 404 -1.02 23.06 2.36
N SER A 405 -0.30 22.73 3.42
CA SER A 405 0.51 23.70 4.17
C SER A 405 1.64 24.29 3.34
N SER A 406 2.18 23.49 2.41
CA SER A 406 3.19 23.90 1.45
C SER A 406 2.57 24.40 0.13
N TRP A 407 1.26 24.23 -0.06
CA TRP A 407 0.46 24.68 -1.21
C TRP A 407 -0.19 26.04 -1.02
N CYS A 408 -0.36 26.48 0.24
CA CYS A 408 -0.58 27.91 0.58
C CYS A 408 0.53 28.85 0.05
N TYR A 409 1.49 28.29 -0.72
CA TYR A 409 2.61 28.91 -1.41
C TYR A 409 2.43 29.00 -2.95
N ARG A 410 1.37 28.45 -3.58
CA ARG A 410 1.26 28.33 -5.06
C ARG A 410 0.03 28.93 -5.75
N TYR A 411 -0.96 29.48 -5.04
CA TYR A 411 -2.14 30.14 -5.65
C TYR A 411 -1.87 31.48 -6.39
N ILE A 412 -0.62 31.74 -6.80
CA ILE A 412 -0.25 32.89 -7.63
C ILE A 412 0.14 32.47 -9.06
N ASN A 413 0.35 31.18 -9.35
CA ASN A 413 0.90 30.75 -10.64
C ASN A 413 -0.09 30.15 -11.64
N ILE A 414 -1.41 30.30 -11.44
CA ILE A 414 -2.41 29.77 -12.40
C ILE A 414 -3.25 30.88 -13.08
N TYR A 415 -3.10 32.18 -12.74
CA TYR A 415 -3.77 33.24 -13.50
C TYR A 415 -2.92 34.52 -13.72
N ARG A 416 -2.78 34.85 -15.01
CA ARG A 416 -2.23 36.05 -15.69
C ARG A 416 -0.69 36.19 -15.80
N PRO A 417 -0.11 36.16 -17.03
CA PRO A 417 1.34 36.21 -17.27
C PRO A 417 2.05 37.57 -17.06
N ASP A 418 1.36 38.64 -16.64
CA ASP A 418 1.80 39.99 -16.98
C ASP A 418 2.34 40.85 -15.81
N ASP A 419 2.47 40.35 -14.58
CA ASP A 419 2.87 41.19 -13.43
C ASP A 419 3.97 40.59 -12.53
N ARG A 420 5.23 40.67 -13.02
CA ARG A 420 6.44 40.17 -12.31
C ARG A 420 6.83 40.98 -11.06
N SER A 421 6.37 42.22 -10.94
CA SER A 421 6.70 43.10 -9.79
C SER A 421 6.01 42.64 -8.51
N ARG A 422 4.76 42.21 -8.61
CA ARG A 422 3.96 41.73 -7.47
C ARG A 422 4.44 40.36 -6.98
N GLU A 423 5.03 39.56 -7.87
CA GLU A 423 5.60 38.24 -7.59
C GLU A 423 6.75 38.32 -6.57
N GLN A 424 7.66 39.29 -6.69
CA GLN A 424 8.80 39.45 -5.78
C GLN A 424 8.41 39.95 -4.39
N GLU A 425 7.42 40.85 -4.32
CA GLU A 425 6.90 41.39 -3.05
C GLU A 425 6.10 40.33 -2.28
N LEU A 426 5.32 39.52 -2.99
CA LEU A 426 4.62 38.36 -2.44
C LEU A 426 5.62 37.29 -1.97
N GLN A 427 6.64 36.94 -2.79
CA GLN A 427 7.74 36.05 -2.37
C GLN A 427 8.49 36.55 -1.11
N TYR A 428 8.59 37.87 -0.90
CA TYR A 428 9.22 38.47 0.28
C TYR A 428 8.33 38.38 1.53
N ILE A 429 7.03 38.71 1.43
CA ILE A 429 6.06 38.58 2.53
C ILE A 429 5.85 37.08 2.89
N HIS A 430 5.95 36.18 1.92
CA HIS A 430 5.70 34.73 2.07
C HIS A 430 6.85 33.97 2.73
N ARG A 431 8.10 34.43 2.59
CA ARG A 431 9.25 33.94 3.38
C ARG A 431 9.04 34.13 4.90
N ARG A 432 8.16 35.05 5.31
CA ARG A 432 7.91 35.35 6.73
C ARG A 432 6.53 34.89 7.27
N ARG A 433 5.54 34.51 6.43
CA ARG A 433 4.12 34.31 6.85
C ARG A 433 3.42 33.03 6.36
N GLY A 434 4.14 32.01 5.91
CA GLY A 434 3.53 30.72 5.52
C GLY A 434 2.79 30.06 6.70
N SER A 435 1.68 29.35 6.44
CA SER A 435 0.99 28.59 7.49
C SER A 435 1.87 27.41 7.96
N HIS A 436 1.72 27.02 9.22
CA HIS A 436 2.50 25.95 9.83
C HIS A 436 1.74 24.62 9.76
N VAL A 437 2.44 23.50 9.77
CA VAL A 437 1.83 22.18 10.04
C VAL A 437 1.94 21.95 11.53
N LEU A 438 0.83 21.66 12.19
CA LEU A 438 0.88 21.18 13.57
C LEU A 438 1.70 19.89 13.57
N CYS A 439 2.63 19.76 14.51
CA CYS A 439 3.22 18.51 14.97
C CYS A 439 2.13 17.51 14.89
N LEU A 440 2.43 16.44 14.16
CA LEU A 440 1.56 15.52 13.45
C LEU A 440 0.44 14.93 14.34
N ASP A 441 -0.34 15.79 14.96
CA ASP A 441 -1.32 15.55 15.99
C ASP A 441 -2.60 15.41 15.21
N ILE A 442 -3.36 14.40 15.59
CA ILE A 442 -4.40 13.84 14.74
C ILE A 442 -5.73 13.93 15.43
N MET A 443 -6.75 14.26 14.63
CA MET A 443 -8.15 14.19 15.04
C MET A 443 -8.70 12.76 14.92
N ARG A 444 -7.91 11.81 14.43
CA ARG A 444 -8.30 10.42 14.23
C ARG A 444 -7.08 9.50 14.35
N SER A 445 -6.77 9.08 15.57
CA SER A 445 -6.14 7.77 15.85
C SER A 445 -6.99 7.02 16.82
N THR A 446 -7.60 5.94 16.38
CA THR A 446 -8.54 5.18 17.21
C THR A 446 -7.89 3.94 17.80
N PRO A 447 -8.48 3.37 18.87
CA PRO A 447 -7.95 2.23 19.64
C PRO A 447 -8.49 0.89 19.24
N TYR A 448 -9.43 0.85 18.31
CA TYR A 448 -10.14 -0.37 18.02
C TYR A 448 -10.22 -0.65 16.54
N HIS A 449 -10.62 0.30 15.71
CA HIS A 449 -10.74 0.12 14.26
C HIS A 449 -10.52 1.48 13.61
N ILE A 450 -9.80 1.59 12.50
CA ILE A 450 -9.79 2.85 11.76
C ILE A 450 -11.16 3.05 11.12
N THR A 451 -11.64 4.28 11.22
CA THR A 451 -13.06 4.55 11.33
C THR A 451 -13.67 5.05 10.02
N PRO A 452 -14.43 4.25 9.25
CA PRO A 452 -14.80 4.53 7.87
C PRO A 452 -15.73 5.74 7.65
N GLN A 453 -16.04 6.53 8.69
CA GLN A 453 -16.99 7.64 8.64
C GLN A 453 -16.45 8.89 9.34
N LEU A 454 -16.80 10.07 8.83
CA LEU A 454 -16.40 11.36 9.41
C LEU A 454 -16.87 11.56 10.87
N SER A 455 -18.03 11.00 11.22
CA SER A 455 -18.58 10.99 12.59
C SER A 455 -17.75 10.19 13.58
N GLN A 456 -16.74 9.48 13.11
CA GLN A 456 -15.85 8.68 13.94
C GLN A 456 -14.45 9.32 13.98
N THR A 457 -14.44 10.58 14.34
CA THR A 457 -13.26 11.41 14.62
C THR A 457 -13.32 11.89 16.08
N THR A 458 -12.19 12.21 16.71
CA THR A 458 -12.18 12.67 18.10
C THR A 458 -13.03 13.93 18.29
N PRO A 459 -13.10 14.92 17.37
CA PRO A 459 -14.06 16.01 17.51
C PRO A 459 -15.52 15.56 17.64
N SER A 460 -15.90 14.44 17.03
CA SER A 460 -17.25 13.88 17.18
C SER A 460 -17.46 13.19 18.54
N VAL A 461 -16.40 12.64 19.13
CA VAL A 461 -16.44 12.09 20.50
C VAL A 461 -16.75 13.17 21.53
N PHE A 462 -16.23 14.37 21.31
CA PHE A 462 -16.47 15.55 22.17
C PHE A 462 -17.65 16.40 21.71
N ASP A 463 -18.49 15.90 20.79
CA ASP A 463 -19.75 16.54 20.41
C ASP A 463 -20.94 15.81 21.05
N GLU A 464 -21.35 16.29 22.23
CA GLU A 464 -22.47 15.73 22.98
C GLU A 464 -23.84 15.98 22.31
N SER A 465 -23.91 16.82 21.28
CA SER A 465 -25.19 17.15 20.63
C SER A 465 -25.72 16.05 19.72
N GLY A 466 -24.85 15.13 19.28
CA GLY A 466 -25.17 14.12 18.25
C GLY A 466 -25.52 14.68 16.87
N ARG A 467 -25.36 16.00 16.66
CA ARG A 467 -25.70 16.71 15.42
C ARG A 467 -24.49 17.05 14.55
N GLY A 468 -23.27 16.76 15.00
CA GLY A 468 -22.03 17.02 14.28
C GLY A 468 -21.67 18.51 14.23
N LEU A 469 -21.92 19.26 15.30
CA LEU A 469 -21.52 20.66 15.47
C LEU A 469 -20.01 20.85 15.40
N ASN A 470 -19.23 19.84 15.80
CA ASN A 470 -17.77 19.84 15.67
C ASN A 470 -17.30 19.45 14.25
N LEU A 471 -18.19 18.99 13.39
CA LEU A 471 -17.89 18.66 11.98
C LEU A 471 -18.36 19.75 11.01
N LEU A 472 -19.36 20.54 11.42
CA LEU A 472 -20.05 21.52 10.59
C LEU A 472 -19.68 22.97 10.96
N PRO A 473 -19.60 23.89 9.98
CA PRO A 473 -19.79 23.66 8.56
C PRO A 473 -18.64 22.88 7.92
N CYS A 474 -18.91 22.17 6.83
CA CYS A 474 -17.92 21.51 5.99
C CYS A 474 -18.18 21.79 4.51
N ALA A 475 -17.14 21.60 3.68
CA ALA A 475 -17.20 21.83 2.24
C ALA A 475 -16.52 20.69 1.45
N LEU A 476 -17.11 20.36 0.30
CA LEU A 476 -16.56 19.46 -0.71
C LEU A 476 -16.18 20.23 -1.97
N TYR A 477 -15.13 19.77 -2.65
CA TYR A 477 -14.75 20.23 -3.98
C TYR A 477 -14.34 19.06 -4.87
N SER A 478 -14.82 19.01 -6.11
CA SER A 478 -14.60 17.90 -7.07
C SER A 478 -13.26 17.91 -7.81
N GLY A 479 -12.63 19.08 -7.92
CA GLY A 479 -11.45 19.29 -8.78
C GLY A 479 -11.78 20.05 -10.06
N ASP A 480 -13.04 19.99 -10.50
CA ASP A 480 -13.51 20.57 -11.77
C ASP A 480 -14.53 21.71 -11.59
N GLY A 481 -14.68 22.22 -10.36
CA GLY A 481 -15.47 23.41 -10.05
C GLY A 481 -16.80 23.15 -9.34
N ASN A 482 -17.20 21.90 -9.13
CA ASN A 482 -18.37 21.60 -8.29
C ASN A 482 -18.01 21.78 -6.82
N ILE A 483 -18.83 22.55 -6.10
CA ILE A 483 -18.69 22.84 -4.67
C ILE A 483 -19.98 22.46 -3.96
N MET A 484 -19.86 21.77 -2.83
CA MET A 484 -20.99 21.52 -1.92
C MET A 484 -20.62 21.96 -0.51
N ARG A 485 -21.52 22.69 0.16
CA ARG A 485 -21.37 23.04 1.58
C ARG A 485 -22.47 22.39 2.40
N MET A 486 -22.11 21.84 3.55
CA MET A 486 -23.09 21.41 4.56
C MET A 486 -22.92 22.25 5.81
N THR A 487 -24.00 22.88 6.26
CA THR A 487 -24.00 23.77 7.43
C THR A 487 -24.81 23.20 8.59
N LYS A 488 -25.67 22.21 8.33
CA LYS A 488 -26.56 21.60 9.31
C LYS A 488 -26.89 20.16 8.93
N ALA A 489 -26.95 19.29 9.92
CA ALA A 489 -27.47 17.93 9.78
C ALA A 489 -28.42 17.60 10.94
N LYS A 490 -29.31 16.62 10.71
CA LYS A 490 -30.20 16.11 11.76
C LYS A 490 -29.44 15.25 12.78
N ARG A 491 -28.45 14.48 12.29
CA ARG A 491 -27.58 13.59 13.04
C ARG A 491 -26.20 13.64 12.41
N GLU A 492 -25.15 13.49 13.20
CA GLU A 492 -23.77 13.43 12.71
C GLU A 492 -23.55 12.36 11.63
N THR A 493 -24.22 11.21 11.74
CA THR A 493 -24.11 10.09 10.79
C THR A 493 -24.68 10.43 9.41
N TYR A 494 -25.55 11.44 9.33
CA TYR A 494 -26.09 11.92 8.06
C TYR A 494 -25.11 12.83 7.33
N ILE A 495 -24.13 13.40 8.03
CA ILE A 495 -23.09 14.22 7.41
C ILE A 495 -22.29 13.32 6.46
N ASP A 496 -21.73 12.24 6.99
CA ASP A 496 -20.91 11.31 6.18
C ASP A 496 -21.69 10.71 5.01
N SER A 497 -22.91 10.18 5.26
CA SER A 497 -23.69 9.55 4.19
C SER A 497 -24.10 10.53 3.08
N SER A 498 -24.41 11.78 3.42
CA SER A 498 -24.76 12.80 2.43
C SER A 498 -23.54 13.28 1.64
N LEU A 499 -22.40 13.51 2.32
CA LEU A 499 -21.15 13.89 1.67
C LEU A 499 -20.66 12.79 0.73
N ARG A 500 -20.78 11.52 1.12
CA ARG A 500 -20.45 10.38 0.27
C ARG A 500 -21.36 10.27 -0.94
N ALA A 501 -22.66 10.49 -0.77
CA ALA A 501 -23.60 10.53 -1.89
C ALA A 501 -23.23 11.63 -2.90
N ALA A 502 -22.89 12.82 -2.41
CA ALA A 502 -22.40 13.91 -3.27
C ALA A 502 -21.07 13.57 -3.94
N CYS A 503 -20.14 12.96 -3.22
CA CYS A 503 -18.85 12.51 -3.76
C CYS A 503 -19.01 11.57 -4.95
N VAL A 504 -20.01 10.68 -4.95
CA VAL A 504 -20.31 9.80 -6.09
C VAL A 504 -20.62 10.62 -7.35
N GLU A 505 -21.52 11.59 -7.22
CA GLU A 505 -21.92 12.46 -8.33
C GLU A 505 -20.79 13.41 -8.78
N MET A 506 -19.94 13.82 -7.85
CA MET A 506 -18.81 14.75 -8.08
C MET A 506 -17.57 14.07 -8.69
N GLY A 507 -17.72 12.91 -9.33
CA GLY A 507 -16.60 12.21 -9.97
C GLY A 507 -15.84 11.28 -9.04
N THR A 508 -16.49 10.76 -7.98
CA THR A 508 -16.03 9.66 -7.12
C THR A 508 -14.76 9.92 -6.28
N HIS A 509 -14.26 11.15 -6.31
CA HIS A 509 -13.25 11.66 -5.39
C HIS A 509 -13.39 13.19 -5.23
N VAL A 510 -13.33 13.66 -3.98
CA VAL A 510 -13.45 15.08 -3.61
C VAL A 510 -12.47 15.43 -2.50
N GLY A 511 -12.07 16.69 -2.45
CA GLY A 511 -11.46 17.28 -1.26
C GLY A 511 -12.55 17.64 -0.25
N LEU A 512 -12.29 17.39 1.03
CA LEU A 512 -13.20 17.67 2.14
C LEU A 512 -12.49 18.55 3.17
N ALA A 513 -13.01 19.75 3.40
CA ALA A 513 -12.60 20.61 4.51
C ALA A 513 -13.70 20.66 5.58
N THR A 514 -13.29 20.68 6.85
CA THR A 514 -14.20 20.68 8.01
C THR A 514 -14.00 21.90 8.89
N ARG A 515 -14.95 22.14 9.78
CA ARG A 515 -14.97 23.30 10.67
C ARG A 515 -13.60 23.54 11.32
N PRO A 516 -13.00 24.74 11.18
CA PRO A 516 -11.76 25.06 11.86
C PRO A 516 -12.01 25.31 13.36
N PHE A 517 -11.01 25.02 14.19
CA PHE A 517 -11.07 25.19 15.65
C PHE A 517 -10.05 26.20 16.13
N ARG A 518 -10.31 26.83 17.27
CA ARG A 518 -9.23 27.48 18.03
C ARG A 518 -8.38 26.41 18.70
N ALA A 519 -7.08 26.64 18.84
CA ALA A 519 -6.17 25.68 19.45
C ALA A 519 -6.62 25.22 20.84
N GLN A 520 -7.09 26.15 21.69
CA GLN A 520 -7.61 25.84 23.03
C GLN A 520 -8.81 24.88 23.02
N ASP A 521 -9.71 25.01 22.03
CA ASP A 521 -10.94 24.23 21.96
C ASP A 521 -10.61 22.84 21.45
N LEU A 522 -9.63 22.75 20.54
CA LEU A 522 -9.20 21.50 19.92
C LEU A 522 -8.30 20.65 20.83
N GLN A 523 -7.47 21.27 21.66
CA GLN A 523 -6.49 20.59 22.51
C GLN A 523 -7.00 19.36 23.28
N PRO A 524 -8.16 19.38 23.98
CA PRO A 524 -8.68 18.20 24.67
C PRO A 524 -9.09 17.06 23.73
N MET A 525 -9.37 17.36 22.46
CA MET A 525 -9.79 16.40 21.44
C MET A 525 -8.61 15.78 20.69
N MET A 526 -7.42 16.40 20.73
CA MET A 526 -6.27 15.95 19.94
C MET A 526 -5.60 14.73 20.53
N ILE A 527 -5.06 13.89 19.64
CA ILE A 527 -4.10 12.86 20.01
C ILE A 527 -2.72 13.34 19.56
N THR A 528 -1.88 13.60 20.56
CA THR A 528 -0.62 14.31 20.44
C THR A 528 0.56 13.40 20.15
N ASN A 529 1.63 14.00 19.62
CA ASN A 529 2.99 13.47 19.52
C ASN A 529 3.19 12.29 18.54
N THR A 530 2.40 12.15 17.48
CA THR A 530 2.54 11.00 16.55
C THR A 530 3.73 11.09 15.58
N SER A 531 4.63 12.05 15.81
CA SER A 531 5.77 12.36 14.95
C SER A 531 6.90 11.33 14.98
N LYS A 532 7.03 10.54 16.05
CA LYS A 532 8.16 9.61 16.23
C LYS A 532 8.07 8.31 15.43
N ILE A 533 6.95 8.09 14.73
CA ILE A 533 6.60 6.77 14.19
C ILE A 533 7.23 6.51 12.81
N GLY A 534 8.06 7.43 12.29
CA GLY A 534 8.78 7.36 11.02
C GLY A 534 9.78 6.20 10.83
N HIS A 535 9.99 5.33 11.82
CA HIS A 535 11.00 4.27 11.77
C HIS A 535 10.36 2.89 11.64
N VAL A 536 10.81 2.08 10.67
CA VAL A 536 10.17 0.80 10.31
C VAL A 536 10.61 -0.37 11.21
N GLY A 537 9.64 -1.05 11.84
CA GLY A 537 9.71 -2.39 12.48
C GLY A 537 10.56 -2.51 13.76
N HIS A 538 10.04 -3.12 14.83
CA HIS A 538 10.47 -3.11 16.26
C HIS A 538 10.66 -1.72 16.87
N ILE A 539 11.29 -0.80 16.14
CA ILE A 539 11.30 0.63 16.44
C ILE A 539 9.88 1.16 16.52
N ILE A 540 8.91 0.61 15.78
CA ILE A 540 7.49 1.04 15.88
C ILE A 540 6.92 0.74 17.26
N VAL A 541 7.16 -0.45 17.82
CA VAL A 541 6.68 -0.81 19.17
C VAL A 541 7.28 0.17 20.18
N ASP A 542 8.59 0.40 20.12
CA ASP A 542 9.26 1.37 20.98
C ASP A 542 8.83 2.83 20.72
N ALA A 543 8.55 3.19 19.46
CA ALA A 543 8.19 4.54 19.03
C ALA A 543 6.75 4.91 19.39
N VAL A 544 5.84 3.94 19.46
CA VAL A 544 4.47 4.15 19.97
C VAL A 544 4.39 4.03 21.50
N GLY A 545 5.53 4.00 22.20
CA GLY A 545 5.60 4.02 23.66
C GLY A 545 5.90 2.66 24.31
N GLY A 546 6.40 1.68 23.55
CA GLY A 546 6.76 0.35 24.05
C GLY A 546 5.51 -0.49 24.33
N GLY A 547 5.15 -0.62 25.61
CA GLY A 547 4.06 -1.49 26.11
C GLY A 547 2.65 -1.17 25.55
N SER A 548 2.53 -0.11 24.76
CA SER A 548 1.33 0.24 24.00
C SER A 548 1.25 -0.45 22.64
N ALA A 549 2.20 -1.30 22.28
CA ALA A 549 2.09 -2.17 21.12
C ALA A 549 2.62 -3.57 21.40
N LYS A 550 2.09 -4.54 20.66
CA LYS A 550 2.45 -5.95 20.71
C LYS A 550 2.44 -6.53 19.31
N VAL A 551 3.18 -7.61 19.12
CA VAL A 551 3.04 -8.45 17.92
C VAL A 551 2.18 -9.65 18.31
N PRO A 552 0.85 -9.61 18.11
CA PRO A 552 -0.01 -10.75 18.41
C PRO A 552 0.22 -11.95 17.49
N PHE A 553 0.77 -11.75 16.29
CA PHE A 553 0.93 -12.85 15.34
C PHE A 553 1.96 -12.52 14.25
N ALA A 554 2.65 -13.53 13.74
CA ALA A 554 3.44 -13.45 12.51
C ALA A 554 3.22 -14.71 11.69
N GLY A 555 3.15 -14.57 10.36
CA GLY A 555 2.85 -15.71 9.50
C GLY A 555 2.72 -15.35 8.03
N LYS A 556 2.05 -16.22 7.28
CA LYS A 556 1.81 -16.09 5.85
C LYS A 556 0.32 -15.95 5.57
N ILE A 557 -0.08 -15.04 4.68
CA ILE A 557 -1.47 -14.94 4.20
C ILE A 557 -1.81 -16.21 3.42
N THR A 558 -2.85 -16.92 3.83
CA THR A 558 -3.34 -18.18 3.24
C THR A 558 -4.74 -18.09 2.63
N ASP A 559 -5.52 -17.05 2.91
CA ASP A 559 -6.79 -16.79 2.22
C ASP A 559 -7.12 -15.29 2.26
N VAL A 560 -7.80 -14.78 1.24
CA VAL A 560 -8.30 -13.39 1.16
C VAL A 560 -9.64 -13.40 0.44
N ARG A 561 -10.69 -12.89 1.09
CA ARG A 561 -12.03 -12.74 0.51
C ARG A 561 -12.45 -11.29 0.52
N ARG A 562 -13.06 -10.82 -0.57
CA ARG A 562 -13.47 -9.41 -0.74
C ARG A 562 -14.80 -9.31 -1.47
N GLN A 563 -15.57 -8.30 -1.10
CA GLN A 563 -16.79 -7.88 -1.78
C GLN A 563 -17.01 -6.38 -1.59
N LEU A 564 -17.72 -5.73 -2.51
CA LEU A 564 -18.07 -4.31 -2.40
C LEU A 564 -19.48 -4.16 -1.82
N TYR A 565 -19.63 -3.27 -0.84
CA TYR A 565 -20.90 -2.97 -0.18
C TYR A 565 -21.01 -1.50 0.20
N LYS A 566 -22.00 -0.79 -0.37
CA LYS A 566 -22.25 0.65 -0.12
C LYS A 566 -21.00 1.54 -0.25
N GLY A 567 -20.19 1.30 -1.27
CA GLY A 567 -18.95 2.04 -1.52
C GLY A 567 -17.76 1.67 -0.63
N HIS A 568 -17.88 0.62 0.19
CA HIS A 568 -16.77 0.08 0.97
C HIS A 568 -16.39 -1.32 0.49
N THR A 569 -15.10 -1.61 0.47
CA THR A 569 -14.56 -2.96 0.27
C THR A 569 -14.59 -3.70 1.60
N ILE A 570 -15.40 -4.75 1.71
CA ILE A 570 -15.56 -5.57 2.91
C ILE A 570 -14.99 -6.97 2.65
N GLY A 571 -14.28 -7.54 3.62
CA GLY A 571 -13.64 -8.83 3.43
C GLY A 571 -13.01 -9.40 4.69
N GLU A 572 -12.28 -10.50 4.51
CA GLU A 572 -11.46 -11.14 5.55
C GLU A 572 -10.14 -11.63 4.95
N VAL A 573 -9.06 -11.53 5.73
CA VAL A 573 -7.77 -12.14 5.44
C VAL A 573 -7.44 -13.19 6.49
N VAL A 574 -6.94 -14.34 6.06
CA VAL A 574 -6.49 -15.43 6.92
C VAL A 574 -4.97 -15.52 6.86
N ILE A 575 -4.32 -15.53 8.02
CA ILE A 575 -2.88 -15.64 8.16
C ILE A 575 -2.58 -16.88 9.01
N THR A 576 -1.68 -17.73 8.52
CA THR A 576 -1.25 -18.95 9.20
C THR A 576 0.18 -18.78 9.71
N ALA A 577 0.46 -19.22 10.94
CA ALA A 577 1.81 -19.12 11.50
C ALA A 577 2.80 -19.94 10.67
N LEU A 578 4.04 -19.47 10.61
CA LEU A 578 5.14 -20.22 9.99
C LEU A 578 5.99 -20.88 11.08
N PRO A 579 6.53 -22.08 10.83
CA PRO A 579 7.54 -22.64 11.71
C PRO A 579 8.79 -21.72 11.76
N PRO A 580 9.57 -21.77 12.86
CA PRO A 580 10.78 -20.97 13.00
C PRO A 580 11.74 -21.22 11.84
N ASP A 581 12.18 -20.15 11.17
CA ASP A 581 13.15 -20.21 10.09
C ASP A 581 14.56 -20.03 10.70
N GLU A 582 15.38 -21.08 10.73
CA GLU A 582 16.73 -21.06 11.35
C GLU A 582 17.67 -20.02 10.69
N ASP A 583 17.45 -19.68 9.42
CA ASP A 583 18.31 -18.77 8.65
C ASP A 583 17.86 -17.28 8.70
N TYR A 584 16.61 -17.04 9.10
CA TYR A 584 16.01 -15.72 9.30
C TYR A 584 15.15 -15.74 10.57
N PRO A 585 15.77 -15.80 11.76
CA PRO A 585 15.03 -15.65 13.00
C PRO A 585 14.29 -14.31 12.93
N PRO A 586 12.98 -14.26 13.25
CA PRO A 586 12.29 -13.00 13.36
C PRO A 586 13.07 -12.10 14.34
N PRO A 587 13.18 -10.78 14.07
CA PRO A 587 13.96 -9.91 14.93
C PRO A 587 13.37 -9.89 16.34
N GLY A 588 14.11 -10.47 17.29
CA GLY A 588 13.72 -10.61 18.69
C GLY A 588 13.07 -11.96 19.00
N SER A 589 13.15 -12.39 20.26
CA SER A 589 12.46 -13.56 20.80
C SER A 589 10.94 -13.37 20.71
N MET A 590 10.37 -13.56 19.53
CA MET A 590 8.95 -13.73 19.36
C MET A 590 8.62 -15.12 19.88
N ASP A 591 7.61 -15.22 20.74
CA ASP A 591 7.02 -16.50 21.09
C ASP A 591 6.69 -17.29 19.80
N GLU A 592 6.86 -18.61 19.81
CA GLU A 592 6.45 -19.44 18.68
C GLU A 592 4.95 -19.26 18.44
N PHE A 593 4.59 -18.52 17.38
CA PHE A 593 3.20 -18.38 16.99
C PHE A 593 2.71 -19.70 16.39
N THR A 594 1.55 -20.16 16.81
CA THR A 594 0.90 -21.37 16.29
C THR A 594 -0.54 -21.09 15.88
N GLY A 595 -1.09 -21.94 15.01
CA GLY A 595 -2.47 -21.81 14.53
C GLY A 595 -2.65 -20.73 13.44
N LYS A 596 -3.80 -20.06 13.46
CA LYS A 596 -4.20 -19.07 12.44
C LYS A 596 -4.85 -17.84 13.06
N ILE A 597 -4.72 -16.71 12.39
CA ILE A 597 -5.42 -15.47 12.73
C ILE A 597 -6.29 -15.02 11.54
N ILE A 598 -7.50 -14.56 11.83
CA ILE A 598 -8.45 -14.04 10.84
C ILE A 598 -8.66 -12.56 11.12
N ILE A 599 -8.51 -11.72 10.10
CA ILE A 599 -8.67 -10.27 10.21
C ILE A 599 -9.76 -9.83 9.21
N PRO A 600 -10.99 -9.55 9.67
CA PRO A 600 -11.98 -8.89 8.85
C PRO A 600 -11.62 -7.42 8.61
N PHE A 601 -12.03 -6.89 7.47
CA PHE A 601 -11.80 -5.50 7.09
C PHE A 601 -13.00 -4.86 6.38
N LYS A 602 -13.13 -3.54 6.49
CA LYS A 602 -14.04 -2.67 5.72
C LYS A 602 -13.25 -1.43 5.33
N ASN A 603 -12.63 -1.43 4.15
CA ASN A 603 -11.54 -0.52 3.73
C ASN A 603 -10.30 -0.56 4.65
N GLU A 604 -10.48 -0.72 5.96
CA GLU A 604 -9.48 -0.86 7.00
C GLU A 604 -9.66 -2.15 7.80
N ASN A 605 -8.58 -2.65 8.40
CA ASN A 605 -8.60 -3.79 9.30
C ASN A 605 -9.42 -3.48 10.55
N LEU A 606 -10.31 -4.41 10.85
CA LEU A 606 -11.15 -4.33 12.02
C LEU A 606 -10.38 -4.96 13.20
N TYR A 607 -10.66 -6.21 13.56
CA TYR A 607 -10.00 -6.90 14.67
C TYR A 607 -9.17 -8.06 14.15
N ALA A 608 -8.46 -8.75 15.05
CA ALA A 608 -7.76 -9.98 14.72
C ALA A 608 -8.24 -11.12 15.63
N GLU A 609 -8.80 -12.18 15.06
CA GLU A 609 -9.26 -13.37 15.78
C GLU A 609 -8.21 -14.47 15.64
N HIS A 610 -7.48 -14.75 16.72
CA HIS A 610 -6.56 -15.86 16.77
C HIS A 610 -7.28 -17.13 17.21
N THR A 611 -7.06 -18.22 16.48
CA THR A 611 -7.51 -19.56 16.83
C THR A 611 -6.26 -20.41 17.13
N SER A 612 -6.11 -20.82 18.39
CA SER A 612 -5.04 -21.74 18.80
C SER A 612 -5.30 -23.16 18.27
N GLU A 613 -4.29 -24.04 18.30
CA GLU A 613 -4.43 -25.44 17.90
C GLU A 613 -5.46 -26.22 18.74
N GLN A 614 -5.75 -25.75 19.95
CA GLN A 614 -6.79 -26.32 20.84
C GLN A 614 -8.19 -25.76 20.58
N GLY A 615 -8.35 -24.90 19.56
CA GLY A 615 -9.64 -24.32 19.15
C GLY A 615 -10.11 -23.12 19.98
N GLN A 616 -9.30 -22.61 20.91
CA GLN A 616 -9.63 -21.41 21.68
C GLN A 616 -9.50 -20.15 20.81
N LYS A 617 -10.51 -19.27 20.87
CA LYS A 617 -10.58 -18.03 20.09
C LYS A 617 -10.36 -16.82 20.96
N THR A 618 -9.43 -15.96 20.56
CA THR A 618 -9.15 -14.68 21.23
C THR A 618 -9.19 -13.56 20.19
N ALA A 619 -9.92 -12.48 20.48
CA ALA A 619 -9.91 -11.28 19.64
C ALA A 619 -8.95 -10.24 20.20
N TYR A 620 -8.08 -9.72 19.32
CA TYR A 620 -7.21 -8.59 19.57
C TYR A 620 -7.73 -7.36 18.83
N ALA A 621 -7.54 -6.21 19.45
CA ALA A 621 -7.77 -4.92 18.83
C ALA A 621 -6.48 -4.37 18.21
N GLN A 622 -6.61 -3.80 17.02
CA GLN A 622 -5.56 -3.14 16.25
C GLN A 622 -4.50 -4.09 15.65
N THR A 623 -4.11 -3.83 14.40
CA THR A 623 -3.10 -4.58 13.62
C THR A 623 -2.38 -3.64 12.64
N GLY A 624 -1.06 -3.72 12.53
CA GLY A 624 -0.23 -2.80 11.73
C GLY A 624 0.88 -3.52 10.97
N SER A 625 0.79 -3.50 9.65
CA SER A 625 1.90 -3.68 8.71
C SER A 625 1.64 -2.72 7.54
N ALA A 626 2.67 -2.33 6.81
CA ALA A 626 2.56 -1.47 5.62
C ALA A 626 1.91 -2.25 4.46
N LEU A 627 0.62 -2.55 4.56
CA LEU A 627 -0.12 -3.27 3.54
C LEU A 627 -1.60 -2.84 3.55
N GLY A 628 -2.03 -2.16 2.48
CA GLY A 628 -3.42 -1.79 2.28
C GLY A 628 -4.35 -3.00 2.17
N THR A 629 -5.63 -2.87 2.54
CA THR A 629 -6.59 -3.98 2.40
C THR A 629 -6.77 -4.43 0.95
N GLN A 630 -6.53 -3.53 0.00
CA GLN A 630 -6.46 -3.77 -1.45
C GLN A 630 -5.23 -4.58 -1.88
N GLU A 631 -4.17 -4.59 -1.08
CA GLU A 631 -2.90 -5.25 -1.39
C GLU A 631 -2.77 -6.66 -0.82
N TYR A 632 -3.70 -7.12 0.03
CA TYR A 632 -3.67 -8.51 0.54
C TYR A 632 -3.66 -9.52 -0.60
N LYS A 633 -2.69 -10.43 -0.54
CA LYS A 633 -2.48 -11.49 -1.51
C LYS A 633 -2.02 -12.73 -0.75
N TYR A 634 -2.41 -13.89 -1.28
CA TYR A 634 -1.87 -15.17 -0.84
C TYR A 634 -0.33 -15.14 -0.87
N SER A 635 0.29 -15.83 0.07
CA SER A 635 1.74 -16.01 0.23
C SER A 635 2.54 -14.83 0.73
N LEU A 636 1.92 -13.67 0.98
CA LEU A 636 2.65 -12.59 1.63
C LEU A 636 2.99 -12.98 3.07
N ARG A 637 4.28 -12.90 3.42
CA ARG A 637 4.73 -12.97 4.82
C ARG A 637 4.38 -11.63 5.48
N VAL A 638 3.66 -11.71 6.60
CA VAL A 638 3.14 -10.55 7.31
C VAL A 638 3.37 -10.70 8.81
N VAL A 639 3.60 -9.57 9.45
CA VAL A 639 3.59 -9.43 10.90
C VAL A 639 2.36 -8.61 11.27
N VAL A 640 1.62 -9.08 12.26
CA VAL A 640 0.43 -8.40 12.78
C VAL A 640 0.88 -7.60 13.99
N ILE A 641 0.79 -6.26 13.95
CA ILE A 641 1.18 -5.39 15.08
C ILE A 641 -0.06 -4.78 15.73
N GLY A 642 -0.42 -5.21 16.93
CA GLY A 642 -1.44 -4.55 17.72
C GLY A 642 -0.91 -3.32 18.44
N ILE A 643 -1.69 -2.26 18.47
CA ILE A 643 -1.38 -1.01 19.18
C ILE A 643 -2.58 -0.69 20.08
N VAL A 644 -2.35 -0.08 21.24
CA VAL A 644 -3.40 0.40 22.14
C VAL A 644 -3.74 1.81 21.69
N GLY A 645 -4.98 2.11 21.33
CA GLY A 645 -5.29 3.50 20.99
C GLY A 645 -5.62 4.39 22.17
N ALA A 646 -5.79 5.65 21.81
CA ALA A 646 -5.66 6.74 22.75
C ALA A 646 -6.83 6.87 23.74
N PRO A 647 -6.61 7.45 24.94
CA PRO A 647 -7.61 7.65 25.98
C PRO A 647 -8.85 8.40 25.52
N GLN A 648 -8.71 9.33 24.56
CA GLN A 648 -9.80 10.09 23.95
C GLN A 648 -10.94 9.18 23.46
N TRP A 649 -10.59 7.95 23.07
CA TRP A 649 -11.53 6.95 22.59
C TRP A 649 -11.87 5.87 23.62
N THR A 650 -10.89 5.44 24.43
CA THR A 650 -11.08 4.32 25.36
C THR A 650 -11.63 4.73 26.72
N SER A 651 -11.37 5.97 27.13
CA SER A 651 -11.69 6.49 28.46
C SER A 651 -13.03 7.21 28.53
N THR A 652 -13.74 7.36 27.40
CA THR A 652 -15.06 7.99 27.35
C THR A 652 -16.13 7.00 26.87
N PRO A 653 -17.34 6.98 27.45
CA PRO A 653 -18.45 6.16 26.96
C PRO A 653 -18.75 6.45 25.48
N ARG A 654 -18.69 7.72 25.10
CA ARG A 654 -18.94 8.18 23.73
C ARG A 654 -17.88 7.69 22.74
N GLY A 655 -16.61 7.68 23.13
CA GLY A 655 -15.53 7.12 22.32
C GLY A 655 -15.72 5.62 22.03
N MET A 656 -16.19 4.87 23.03
CA MET A 656 -16.53 3.45 22.89
C MET A 656 -17.82 3.22 22.07
N GLU A 657 -18.80 4.10 22.18
CA GLU A 657 -20.03 4.03 21.38
C GLU A 657 -19.75 4.24 19.89
N VAL A 658 -18.94 5.25 19.55
CA VAL A 658 -18.71 5.69 18.17
C VAL A 658 -17.56 4.92 17.49
N GLY A 659 -16.52 4.56 18.26
CA GLY A 659 -15.30 3.94 17.74
C GLY A 659 -15.01 2.53 18.29
N GLY A 660 -15.80 2.03 19.24
CA GLY A 660 -15.65 0.68 19.79
C GLY A 660 -16.33 -0.40 18.95
N PRO A 661 -16.20 -1.69 19.32
CA PRO A 661 -16.70 -2.81 18.52
C PRO A 661 -18.20 -2.75 18.16
N SER A 662 -19.04 -2.23 19.07
CA SER A 662 -20.49 -2.09 18.86
C SER A 662 -20.85 -1.16 17.71
N ALA A 663 -20.06 -0.11 17.46
CA ALA A 663 -20.27 0.81 16.33
C ALA A 663 -20.15 0.10 14.97
N PHE A 664 -19.49 -1.04 14.92
CA PHE A 664 -19.29 -1.87 13.72
C PHE A 664 -20.22 -3.09 13.67
N GLY A 665 -21.15 -3.21 14.63
CA GLY A 665 -22.10 -4.32 14.72
C GLY A 665 -21.63 -5.51 15.55
N TYR A 666 -20.55 -5.36 16.34
CA TYR A 666 -20.03 -6.42 17.23
C TYR A 666 -20.49 -6.20 18.68
N VAL A 667 -21.13 -7.19 19.30
CA VAL A 667 -21.62 -7.08 20.68
C VAL A 667 -20.58 -7.65 21.64
N SER A 668 -20.06 -6.83 22.56
CA SER A 668 -19.26 -7.29 23.70
C SER A 668 -20.19 -7.73 24.85
N ARG A 669 -19.74 -8.68 25.69
CA ARG A 669 -20.49 -9.20 26.86
C ARG A 669 -21.00 -8.13 27.85
N PHE A 670 -20.53 -6.88 27.77
CA PHE A 670 -20.89 -5.81 28.71
C PHE A 670 -22.26 -5.14 28.47
N ALA A 671 -23.06 -5.56 27.49
CA ALA A 671 -24.32 -4.88 27.16
C ALA A 671 -25.52 -5.81 26.93
N PHE A 672 -25.66 -6.90 27.69
CA PHE A 672 -26.70 -7.91 27.42
C PHE A 672 -28.05 -7.74 28.15
N GLU A 673 -28.31 -6.67 28.91
CA GLU A 673 -29.59 -6.58 29.63
C GLU A 673 -30.72 -5.80 28.95
N SER A 674 -30.52 -5.21 27.77
CA SER A 674 -31.58 -4.33 27.26
C SER A 674 -31.61 -4.10 25.74
N PHE A 675 -31.72 -5.13 24.89
CA PHE A 675 -32.18 -4.93 23.50
C PHE A 675 -32.80 -6.20 22.89
N LEU A 676 -34.08 -6.44 23.19
CA LEU A 676 -34.97 -7.29 22.39
C LEU A 676 -35.82 -6.37 21.53
N HIS A 677 -35.75 -6.53 20.19
CA HIS A 677 -36.61 -6.00 19.10
C HIS A 677 -35.89 -5.12 18.07
N MET A 678 -35.33 -5.73 17.00
CA MET A 678 -35.42 -5.14 15.65
C MET A 678 -35.22 -6.17 14.53
N SER A 679 -35.86 -5.89 13.38
CA SER A 679 -36.27 -6.83 12.31
C SER A 679 -35.18 -7.50 11.47
N MET A 680 -35.58 -8.64 10.89
CA MET A 680 -34.81 -9.79 10.46
C MET A 680 -34.50 -9.81 8.94
N ARG A 681 -33.61 -8.94 8.42
CA ARG A 681 -33.16 -9.02 6.99
C ARG A 681 -31.68 -8.72 6.68
N VAL A 682 -30.82 -8.46 7.67
CA VAL A 682 -29.35 -8.29 7.48
C VAL A 682 -28.55 -9.40 8.20
N ALA A 683 -29.23 -10.42 8.72
CA ALA A 683 -28.70 -11.32 9.74
C ALA A 683 -27.67 -12.38 9.26
N CYS A 684 -27.62 -12.74 7.99
CA CYS A 684 -26.86 -13.95 7.59
C CYS A 684 -25.32 -13.82 7.60
N PHE A 685 -24.74 -12.62 7.67
CA PHE A 685 -23.27 -12.46 7.76
C PHE A 685 -22.79 -11.92 9.12
N LEU A 686 -23.67 -11.26 9.89
CA LEU A 686 -23.33 -10.63 11.18
C LEU A 686 -23.67 -11.51 12.41
N GLN A 687 -24.34 -12.65 12.23
CA GLN A 687 -24.77 -13.52 13.34
C GLN A 687 -23.66 -14.32 14.03
N ARG A 688 -22.41 -14.32 13.52
CA ARG A 688 -21.34 -15.18 14.09
C ARG A 688 -20.63 -14.63 15.32
N PHE A 689 -20.94 -13.42 15.78
CA PHE A 689 -20.01 -12.64 16.61
C PHE A 689 -20.43 -12.47 18.09
N HIS A 690 -21.39 -13.26 18.58
CA HIS A 690 -22.03 -13.03 19.89
C HIS A 690 -21.23 -13.44 21.15
N GLU A 691 -20.01 -13.99 21.03
CA GLU A 691 -19.38 -14.68 22.17
C GLU A 691 -17.88 -14.41 22.41
N ILE A 692 -17.23 -13.51 21.67
CA ILE A 692 -15.77 -13.32 21.83
C ILE A 692 -15.47 -12.22 22.85
N PRO A 693 -14.82 -12.53 24.00
CA PRO A 693 -14.45 -11.52 24.98
C PRO A 693 -13.37 -10.58 24.42
N TYR A 694 -13.56 -9.27 24.61
CA TYR A 694 -12.57 -8.26 24.29
C TYR A 694 -11.46 -8.23 25.35
N VAL A 695 -10.20 -8.29 24.92
CA VAL A 695 -9.03 -8.22 25.81
C VAL A 695 -8.12 -7.06 25.38
N PRO A 696 -7.90 -6.05 26.24
CA PRO A 696 -6.94 -4.98 25.97
C PRO A 696 -5.53 -5.50 25.78
N LEU A 697 -4.83 -4.97 24.77
CA LEU A 697 -3.43 -5.31 24.50
C LEU A 697 -2.48 -4.85 25.61
N GLY A 698 -2.81 -3.76 26.31
CA GLY A 698 -1.99 -3.15 27.36
C GLY A 698 -2.49 -1.78 27.77
N MET A 699 -1.67 -1.04 28.52
CA MET A 699 -1.93 0.36 28.86
C MET A 699 -1.41 1.30 27.76
N TYR A 700 -2.16 2.36 27.49
CA TYR A 700 -1.73 3.43 26.60
C TYR A 700 -0.60 4.24 27.25
N ALA A 701 0.44 4.51 26.48
CA ALA A 701 1.53 5.40 26.79
C ALA A 701 1.57 6.47 25.69
N GLU A 702 1.63 7.74 26.10
CA GLU A 702 1.69 8.83 25.14
C GLU A 702 3.01 8.75 24.35
N PRO A 703 2.96 8.79 23.00
CA PRO A 703 4.16 8.88 22.18
C PRO A 703 4.99 10.12 22.53
N LYS A 704 6.31 10.05 22.34
CA LYS A 704 7.20 11.20 22.57
C LYS A 704 7.20 12.13 21.36
N SER A 705 7.11 13.44 21.58
CA SER A 705 7.24 14.45 20.51
C SER A 705 8.67 14.53 19.99
N VAL A 706 8.84 14.37 18.66
CA VAL A 706 10.15 14.54 17.99
C VAL A 706 10.73 15.93 18.26
N VAL A 707 9.88 16.97 18.23
CA VAL A 707 10.31 18.35 18.50
C VAL A 707 10.82 18.47 19.93
N LYS A 708 10.05 18.00 20.93
CA LYS A 708 10.45 18.11 22.35
C LYS A 708 11.68 17.27 22.70
N GLU A 709 11.80 16.08 22.13
CA GLU A 709 12.89 15.16 22.45
C GLU A 709 14.25 15.64 21.96
N TYR A 710 14.32 16.07 20.70
CA TYR A 710 15.57 16.46 20.07
C TYR A 710 15.95 17.92 20.33
N THR A 711 15.00 18.79 20.74
CA THR A 711 15.35 20.12 21.26
C THR A 711 16.00 20.02 22.65
N ARG A 712 15.77 18.95 23.43
CA ARG A 712 16.41 18.74 24.75
C ARG A 712 17.83 18.20 24.67
N GLN A 713 18.26 17.67 23.52
CA GLN A 713 19.59 17.06 23.32
C GLN A 713 20.64 18.05 22.78
N ILE A 714 20.21 19.27 22.42
CA ILE A 714 21.02 20.39 21.93
C ILE A 714 21.02 21.44 23.03
#